data_AF-V8AMJ9-F1
#
_entry.id   AF-V8AMJ9-F1
#
_cell.length_a   1.000
_cell.length_b   1.000
_cell.length_c   1.000
_cell.angle_alpha   90.00
_cell.angle_beta   90.00
_cell.angle_gamma   90.00
#
_symmetry.space_group_name_H-M   'P 1'
#
loop_
_entity.id
_entity.type
_entity.pdbx_description
1 polymer ?
#
loop_
_entity_poly.entity_id
_entity_poly.type
_entity_poly.pdbx_seq_one_letter_code
_entity_poly.pdbx_strand_id
1 'polypeptide(L)'
;MMEITTKDFGLGAHLICLTNKAGDTLSLSNYGARIVDWTVNGKKIVLGFDSTQEYVEKDNYPGATIGRTAGRIKDGQVEIAGKTVQLQQNEAAQTLHGGQDSFESKLWQFEVFQEAEQAKVQFYLTSNDGENGYPGQMQVTVTHSFDENGAWSIEYDAVSDKDTVFNPTGHVYFNLSGDVGQSIDNHFLRLGASRFIPLLDKSEVVRGDIAELAGTDLDLRSGKKLSEVFQSTMEQVTLVDGLDHPFLLDEPSIEKEQARLSFEDLSVSVYTDRPSIVIFSANFGESGAVYQGKKEVNHAQSLLKHKWRQAVSKFRSWAISHSKQVRNTIQKQFINFIKKRKNEEKKMTTIVENSKVLTALTNSFEKVFGDTENVEYFFSPGRINLIGEHTDYNGGYVFPASITIGTTGLARLREDTKIRLFSQNFPEAGLIEFDLTEVKEKEDDSWSNYVKGMIVMLQGAGYTIDKGFELLINGEIPTASGLSSSASLELLVGVVLDDLFNLQVPRLELVQLGQKTENEFIGVNSGILDQFAIGFGEVKKAILLDCNTLKYEMVPVELRDYDIVIMNTNKPRALTESKYNERFAETREALKRMQSKLAIESLGELSNEEFDANTDLIGDETLIKRARHAVYENNRTKIAQKAFVAGNLTKFGELLNASHASLKDDYEVTGIELDTLAETAQKQAGVLGARMTGAGFGGCAIALVAHDKVADFEEAVGAEYEKVVGYPASFYVAQIGSGSTKLDVE
;
A
#
# COMPACT_ATOMS: atom_id res chain seq x y z
N MET A 1 28.62 -11.13 -11.16
CA MET A 1 27.31 -11.28 -10.52
C MET A 1 26.28 -11.23 -11.63
N MET A 2 25.14 -11.92 -11.47
CA MET A 2 24.05 -11.91 -12.45
C MET A 2 23.62 -10.47 -12.74
N GLU A 3 23.42 -10.10 -14.00
CA GLU A 3 22.92 -8.78 -14.36
C GLU A 3 21.40 -8.75 -14.16
N ILE A 4 20.89 -7.71 -13.50
CA ILE A 4 19.46 -7.54 -13.26
C ILE A 4 19.05 -6.17 -13.76
N THR A 5 18.04 -6.14 -14.64
CA THR A 5 17.45 -4.91 -15.14
C THR A 5 15.97 -4.89 -14.86
N THR A 6 15.42 -3.68 -14.67
CA THR A 6 13.99 -3.47 -14.49
C THR A 6 13.57 -2.31 -15.39
N LYS A 7 12.51 -2.51 -16.16
CA LYS A 7 11.94 -1.46 -17.03
C LYS A 7 10.42 -1.45 -16.94
N ASP A 8 9.81 -0.33 -17.33
CA ASP A 8 8.36 -0.24 -17.48
C ASP A 8 7.85 -1.27 -18.50
N PHE A 9 6.73 -1.90 -18.16
CA PHE A 9 6.04 -2.89 -18.98
C PHE A 9 4.58 -2.49 -19.26
N GLY A 10 4.20 -1.25 -18.91
CA GLY A 10 2.88 -0.68 -19.14
C GLY A 10 1.89 -0.99 -18.02
N LEU A 11 0.86 -0.14 -17.89
CA LEU A 11 -0.22 -0.25 -16.89
C LEU A 11 0.29 -0.40 -15.44
N GLY A 12 1.42 0.23 -15.11
CA GLY A 12 2.04 0.16 -13.78
C GLY A 12 2.84 -1.12 -13.50
N ALA A 13 2.92 -2.04 -14.47
CA ALA A 13 3.73 -3.24 -14.38
C ALA A 13 5.20 -2.98 -14.77
N HIS A 14 6.08 -3.80 -14.23
CA HIS A 14 7.51 -3.80 -14.50
C HIS A 14 7.91 -5.12 -15.15
N LEU A 15 8.91 -5.06 -16.04
CA LEU A 15 9.61 -6.23 -16.57
C LEU A 15 10.98 -6.31 -15.90
N ILE A 16 11.20 -7.37 -15.12
CA ILE A 16 12.46 -7.69 -14.45
C ILE A 16 13.19 -8.73 -15.30
N CYS A 17 14.37 -8.41 -15.82
CA CYS A 17 15.18 -9.33 -16.61
C CYS A 17 16.43 -9.72 -15.80
N LEU A 18 16.62 -11.02 -15.63
CA LEU A 18 17.78 -11.65 -14.97
C LEU A 18 18.67 -12.27 -16.04
N THR A 19 19.95 -11.89 -16.11
CA THR A 19 20.89 -12.37 -17.13
C THR A 19 22.10 -13.03 -16.46
N ASN A 20 22.28 -14.33 -16.68
CA ASN A 20 23.42 -15.07 -16.14
C ASN A 20 24.72 -14.77 -16.93
N LYS A 21 25.87 -15.25 -16.44
CA LYS A 21 27.17 -15.04 -17.10
C LYS A 21 27.28 -15.69 -18.48
N ALA A 22 26.48 -16.72 -18.77
CA ALA A 22 26.43 -17.36 -20.08
C ALA A 22 25.61 -16.55 -21.11
N GLY A 23 24.89 -15.53 -20.65
CA GLY A 23 24.01 -14.70 -21.49
C GLY A 23 22.59 -15.25 -21.63
N ASP A 24 22.23 -16.31 -20.89
CA ASP A 24 20.84 -16.75 -20.80
C ASP A 24 20.05 -15.76 -19.94
N THR A 25 18.78 -15.55 -20.30
CA THR A 25 17.93 -14.57 -19.63
C THR A 25 16.61 -15.16 -19.15
N LEU A 26 16.13 -14.68 -18.00
CA LEU A 26 14.79 -14.92 -17.49
C LEU A 26 14.10 -13.57 -17.28
N SER A 27 13.01 -13.33 -18.00
CA SER A 27 12.20 -12.12 -17.84
C SER A 27 10.92 -12.44 -17.08
N LEU A 28 10.65 -11.65 -16.04
CA LEU A 28 9.50 -11.77 -15.15
C LEU A 28 8.72 -10.45 -15.14
N SER A 29 7.42 -10.51 -14.90
CA SER A 29 6.61 -9.30 -14.65
C SER A 29 5.80 -9.42 -13.37
N ASN A 30 5.69 -8.31 -12.66
CA ASN A 30 4.85 -8.22 -11.47
C ASN A 30 3.35 -8.17 -11.79
N TYR A 31 2.96 -7.97 -13.06
CA TYR A 31 1.60 -8.26 -13.47
C TYR A 31 1.41 -9.79 -13.53
N GLY A 32 0.55 -10.35 -12.69
CA GLY A 32 0.30 -11.78 -12.60
C GLY A 32 1.42 -12.64 -12.03
N ALA A 33 2.46 -12.04 -11.43
CA ALA A 33 3.69 -12.73 -10.97
C ALA A 33 4.16 -13.77 -12.01
N ARG A 34 4.39 -13.28 -13.23
CA ARG A 34 4.47 -14.11 -14.44
C ARG A 34 5.87 -14.19 -15.00
N ILE A 35 6.18 -15.31 -15.66
CA ILE A 35 7.31 -15.40 -16.59
C ILE A 35 6.88 -14.87 -17.95
N VAL A 36 7.65 -13.93 -18.49
CA VAL A 36 7.39 -13.31 -19.80
C VAL A 36 8.29 -13.92 -20.88
N ASP A 37 9.54 -14.20 -20.54
CA ASP A 37 10.51 -14.78 -21.47
C ASP A 37 11.55 -15.62 -20.72
N TRP A 38 12.10 -16.61 -21.42
CA TRP A 38 13.25 -17.40 -21.01
C TRP A 38 14.06 -17.67 -22.26
N THR A 39 15.21 -17.01 -22.38
CA THR A 39 16.11 -17.18 -23.50
C THR A 39 17.28 -18.05 -23.09
N VAL A 40 17.48 -19.17 -23.79
CA VAL A 40 18.61 -20.09 -23.59
C VAL A 40 19.36 -20.25 -24.91
N ASN A 41 20.67 -20.02 -24.92
CA ASN A 41 21.48 -20.04 -26.15
C ASN A 41 20.90 -19.19 -27.30
N GLY A 42 20.29 -18.04 -26.97
CA GLY A 42 19.65 -17.14 -27.92
C GLY A 42 18.28 -17.60 -28.47
N LYS A 43 17.73 -18.72 -28.01
CA LYS A 43 16.38 -19.19 -28.34
C LYS A 43 15.40 -18.85 -27.21
N LYS A 44 14.27 -18.20 -27.52
CA LYS A 44 13.17 -17.94 -26.57
C LYS A 44 12.32 -19.19 -26.39
N ILE A 45 12.40 -19.85 -25.25
CA ILE A 45 11.81 -21.19 -25.08
C ILE A 45 10.43 -21.19 -24.41
N VAL A 46 9.95 -20.01 -23.98
CA VAL A 46 8.61 -19.82 -23.41
C VAL A 46 7.84 -18.75 -24.19
N LEU A 47 6.52 -18.82 -24.14
CA LEU A 47 5.64 -17.85 -24.80
C LEU A 47 5.22 -16.74 -23.83
N GLY A 48 5.23 -15.51 -24.34
CA GLY A 48 4.78 -14.31 -23.65
C GLY A 48 4.58 -13.14 -24.62
N PHE A 49 3.87 -12.11 -24.16
CA PHE A 49 3.66 -10.87 -24.92
C PHE A 49 4.69 -9.79 -24.58
N ASP A 50 4.76 -8.75 -25.41
CA ASP A 50 5.76 -7.68 -25.31
C ASP A 50 5.33 -6.53 -24.38
N SER A 51 4.08 -6.53 -23.90
CA SER A 51 3.54 -5.52 -22.98
C SER A 51 2.40 -6.04 -22.12
N THR A 52 2.15 -5.38 -20.99
CA THR A 52 1.00 -5.67 -20.11
C THR A 52 -0.33 -5.46 -20.81
N GLN A 53 -0.43 -4.46 -21.70
CA GLN A 53 -1.63 -4.20 -22.49
C GLN A 53 -2.03 -5.42 -23.32
N GLU A 54 -1.06 -6.10 -23.94
CA GLU A 54 -1.35 -7.30 -24.74
C GLU A 54 -1.86 -8.47 -23.89
N TYR A 55 -1.38 -8.63 -22.65
CA TYR A 55 -1.93 -9.64 -21.74
C TYR A 55 -3.38 -9.35 -21.35
N VAL A 56 -3.74 -8.07 -21.20
CA VAL A 56 -5.12 -7.66 -20.91
C VAL A 56 -6.03 -7.88 -22.13
N GLU A 57 -5.54 -7.56 -23.33
CA GLU A 57 -6.36 -7.56 -24.56
C GLU A 57 -6.46 -8.93 -25.25
N LYS A 58 -5.41 -9.75 -25.18
CA LYS A 58 -5.28 -10.97 -25.99
C LYS A 58 -5.51 -12.24 -25.16
N ASP A 59 -4.67 -12.45 -24.17
CA ASP A 59 -4.73 -13.61 -23.28
C ASP A 59 -3.96 -13.33 -21.99
N ASN A 60 -4.62 -13.48 -20.85
CA ASN A 60 -4.04 -13.13 -19.56
C ASN A 60 -3.29 -14.28 -18.89
N TYR A 61 -3.42 -15.51 -19.39
CA TYR A 61 -2.86 -16.70 -18.77
C TYR A 61 -1.37 -16.98 -19.04
N PRO A 62 -0.76 -16.65 -20.20
CA PRO A 62 0.61 -17.06 -20.49
C PRO A 62 1.61 -16.60 -19.43
N GLY A 63 2.31 -17.59 -18.88
CA GLY A 63 3.34 -17.43 -17.87
C GLY A 63 2.84 -17.03 -16.47
N ALA A 64 1.56 -16.74 -16.30
CA ALA A 64 1.01 -16.20 -15.07
C ALA A 64 0.99 -17.20 -13.92
N THR A 65 1.12 -16.68 -12.70
CA THR A 65 0.70 -17.39 -11.50
C THR A 65 -0.82 -17.45 -11.46
N ILE A 66 -1.37 -18.66 -11.42
CA ILE A 66 -2.81 -18.87 -11.27
C ILE A 66 -3.13 -19.25 -9.85
N GLY A 67 -4.16 -18.63 -9.28
CA GLY A 67 -4.70 -18.96 -7.97
C GLY A 67 -6.00 -18.20 -7.72
N ARG A 68 -6.76 -18.50 -6.66
CA ARG A 68 -6.42 -19.44 -5.57
C ARG A 68 -6.42 -20.90 -5.97
N THR A 69 -7.07 -21.27 -7.07
CA THR A 69 -7.00 -22.64 -7.61
C THR A 69 -6.87 -22.63 -9.13
N ALA A 70 -5.96 -23.44 -9.66
CA ALA A 70 -5.82 -23.61 -11.10
C ALA A 70 -6.73 -24.74 -11.64
N GLY A 71 -7.31 -24.51 -12.83
CA GLY A 71 -8.24 -25.42 -13.50
C GLY A 71 -9.69 -25.13 -13.15
N ARG A 72 -10.54 -26.12 -13.42
CA ARG A 72 -11.99 -26.00 -13.27
C ARG A 72 -12.48 -26.64 -11.99
N ILE A 73 -13.30 -25.91 -11.26
CA ILE A 73 -14.09 -26.42 -10.14
C ILE A 73 -15.51 -26.63 -10.64
N LYS A 74 -15.95 -27.89 -10.60
CA LYS A 74 -17.27 -28.29 -11.03
C LYS A 74 -18.36 -27.48 -10.29
N ASP A 75 -19.28 -26.89 -11.04
CA ASP A 75 -20.41 -26.10 -10.57
C ASP A 75 -20.01 -24.89 -9.69
N GLY A 76 -18.71 -24.53 -9.69
CA GLY A 76 -18.13 -23.55 -8.77
C GLY A 76 -18.27 -23.93 -7.30
N GLN A 77 -18.49 -25.21 -6.96
CA GLN A 77 -18.74 -25.64 -5.59
C GLN A 77 -17.56 -26.39 -4.98
N VAL A 78 -17.20 -26.00 -3.76
CA VAL A 78 -16.17 -26.66 -2.96
C VAL A 78 -16.68 -26.96 -1.56
N GLU A 79 -16.25 -28.08 -1.02
CA GLU A 79 -16.48 -28.41 0.38
C GLU A 79 -15.32 -27.94 1.24
N ILE A 80 -15.58 -27.03 2.17
CA ILE A 80 -14.61 -26.48 3.12
C ILE A 80 -15.15 -26.68 4.53
N ALA A 81 -14.41 -27.42 5.36
CA ALA A 81 -14.80 -27.75 6.73
C ALA A 81 -16.24 -28.32 6.85
N GLY A 82 -16.65 -29.14 5.87
CA GLY A 82 -17.98 -29.79 5.82
C GLY A 82 -19.12 -28.85 5.42
N LYS A 83 -18.81 -27.69 4.84
CA LYS A 83 -19.79 -26.77 4.26
C LYS A 83 -19.52 -26.60 2.77
N THR A 84 -20.59 -26.67 1.99
CA THR A 84 -20.57 -26.27 0.58
C THR A 84 -20.39 -24.76 0.50
N VAL A 85 -19.34 -24.32 -0.19
CA VAL A 85 -19.06 -22.93 -0.52
C VAL A 85 -19.22 -22.75 -2.02
N GLN A 86 -19.99 -21.73 -2.40
CA GLN A 86 -20.16 -21.33 -3.79
C GLN A 86 -19.09 -20.29 -4.15
N LEU A 87 -18.26 -20.65 -5.11
CA LEU A 87 -17.28 -19.78 -5.75
C LEU A 87 -17.91 -19.10 -6.97
N GLN A 88 -17.32 -17.99 -7.39
CA GLN A 88 -17.73 -17.28 -8.60
C GLN A 88 -17.50 -18.17 -9.83
N GLN A 89 -18.51 -18.32 -10.67
CA GLN A 89 -18.42 -19.01 -11.95
C GLN A 89 -18.03 -17.99 -13.03
N ASN A 90 -16.99 -18.31 -13.80
CA ASN A 90 -16.45 -17.45 -14.87
C ASN A 90 -16.30 -18.20 -16.21
N GLU A 91 -16.60 -19.50 -16.24
CA GLU A 91 -16.62 -20.30 -17.46
C GLU A 91 -17.83 -21.24 -17.43
N ALA A 92 -18.93 -20.79 -18.05
CA ALA A 92 -20.24 -21.46 -17.94
C ALA A 92 -20.61 -21.74 -16.47
N ALA A 93 -20.79 -23.01 -16.10
CA ALA A 93 -21.09 -23.42 -14.73
C ALA A 93 -19.84 -23.62 -13.86
N GLN A 94 -18.63 -23.44 -14.40
CA GLN A 94 -17.39 -23.76 -13.69
C GLN A 94 -16.72 -22.49 -13.14
N THR A 95 -15.99 -22.66 -12.03
CA THR A 95 -14.95 -21.70 -11.64
C THR A 95 -13.65 -22.15 -12.28
N LEU A 96 -13.21 -21.43 -13.30
CA LEU A 96 -11.93 -21.58 -13.96
C LEU A 96 -10.90 -20.66 -13.30
N HIS A 97 -9.73 -21.21 -12.97
CA HIS A 97 -8.52 -20.45 -12.64
C HIS A 97 -8.63 -19.46 -11.48
N GLY A 98 -9.52 -19.72 -10.51
CA GLY A 98 -9.67 -18.86 -9.32
C GLY A 98 -10.82 -17.87 -9.43
N GLY A 99 -11.53 -17.85 -10.56
CA GLY A 99 -12.64 -16.92 -10.81
C GLY A 99 -12.22 -15.77 -11.72
N GLN A 100 -13.05 -14.74 -11.80
CA GLN A 100 -12.75 -13.57 -12.60
C GLN A 100 -11.70 -12.69 -11.89
N ASP A 101 -10.87 -12.00 -12.66
CA ASP A 101 -9.87 -11.05 -12.17
C ASP A 101 -9.02 -11.59 -11.00
N SER A 102 -8.49 -12.81 -11.18
CA SER A 102 -7.79 -13.53 -10.12
C SER A 102 -6.29 -13.24 -10.16
N PHE A 103 -5.45 -14.17 -9.70
CA PHE A 103 -4.02 -13.92 -9.50
C PHE A 103 -3.31 -13.43 -10.76
N GLU A 104 -3.71 -13.93 -11.93
CA GLU A 104 -3.16 -13.61 -13.24
C GLU A 104 -3.40 -12.16 -13.65
N SER A 105 -4.50 -11.53 -13.26
CA SER A 105 -4.86 -10.17 -13.69
C SER A 105 -4.42 -9.06 -12.74
N LYS A 106 -3.71 -9.42 -11.66
CA LYS A 106 -3.38 -8.47 -10.59
C LYS A 106 -1.97 -7.96 -10.73
N LEU A 107 -1.75 -6.71 -10.29
CA LEU A 107 -0.41 -6.22 -10.02
C LEU A 107 0.04 -6.75 -8.66
N TRP A 108 1.12 -7.53 -8.68
CA TRP A 108 1.81 -8.01 -7.50
C TRP A 108 2.84 -6.96 -7.07
N GLN A 109 3.05 -6.82 -5.76
CA GLN A 109 4.24 -6.17 -5.26
C GLN A 109 5.44 -7.08 -5.52
N PHE A 110 6.65 -6.54 -5.67
CA PHE A 110 7.82 -7.39 -5.87
C PHE A 110 9.09 -6.82 -5.26
N GLU A 111 10.00 -7.73 -4.91
CA GLU A 111 11.36 -7.44 -4.46
C GLU A 111 12.35 -8.31 -5.24
N VAL A 112 13.55 -7.78 -5.46
CA VAL A 112 14.62 -8.47 -6.18
C VAL A 112 15.77 -8.69 -5.22
N PHE A 113 16.23 -9.94 -5.12
CA PHE A 113 17.35 -10.33 -4.30
C PHE A 113 18.48 -10.83 -5.18
N GLN A 114 19.69 -10.33 -4.96
CA GLN A 114 20.88 -10.77 -5.66
C GLN A 114 21.77 -11.54 -4.70
N GLU A 115 22.01 -12.80 -5.01
CA GLU A 115 22.90 -13.69 -4.27
C GLU A 115 24.15 -14.00 -5.11
N ALA A 116 25.14 -14.67 -4.52
CA ALA A 116 26.42 -14.92 -5.19
C ALA A 116 26.29 -15.76 -6.49
N GLU A 117 25.35 -16.70 -6.51
CA GLU A 117 25.17 -17.68 -7.60
C GLU A 117 23.75 -17.69 -8.22
N GLN A 118 22.85 -16.82 -7.73
CA GLN A 118 21.48 -16.71 -8.24
C GLN A 118 20.90 -15.31 -8.01
N ALA A 119 19.84 -14.99 -8.74
CA ALA A 119 18.94 -13.89 -8.42
C ALA A 119 17.55 -14.43 -8.13
N LYS A 120 16.83 -13.77 -7.23
CA LYS A 120 15.45 -14.08 -6.87
C LYS A 120 14.56 -12.88 -7.08
N VAL A 121 13.33 -13.13 -7.51
CA VAL A 121 12.26 -12.13 -7.53
C VAL A 121 11.09 -12.69 -6.73
N GLN A 122 10.78 -12.04 -5.62
CA GLN A 122 9.64 -12.40 -4.78
C GLN A 122 8.46 -11.49 -5.11
N PHE A 123 7.33 -12.09 -5.44
CA PHE A 123 6.07 -11.40 -5.71
C PHE A 123 5.11 -11.60 -4.54
N TYR A 124 4.39 -10.54 -4.15
CA TYR A 124 3.45 -10.56 -3.04
C TYR A 124 2.05 -10.12 -3.49
N LEU A 125 1.03 -10.83 -3.03
CA LEU A 125 -0.37 -10.49 -3.25
C LEU A 125 -1.21 -10.82 -2.01
N THR A 126 -2.17 -9.93 -1.70
CA THR A 126 -3.25 -10.24 -0.76
C THR A 126 -4.54 -10.49 -1.54
N SER A 127 -5.11 -11.68 -1.39
CA SER A 127 -6.46 -12.02 -1.85
C SER A 127 -7.43 -11.85 -0.68
N ASN A 128 -8.46 -11.02 -0.84
CA ASN A 128 -9.34 -10.66 0.27
C ASN A 128 -10.31 -11.79 0.65
N ASP A 129 -10.84 -11.74 1.89
CA ASP A 129 -11.91 -12.64 2.32
C ASP A 129 -13.15 -12.44 1.44
N GLY A 130 -13.68 -13.54 0.90
CA GLY A 130 -14.84 -13.52 0.01
C GLY A 130 -14.53 -13.20 -1.45
N GLU A 131 -13.27 -12.89 -1.79
CA GLU A 131 -12.85 -12.67 -3.18
C GLU A 131 -13.13 -13.92 -4.02
N ASN A 132 -13.89 -13.76 -5.11
CA ASN A 132 -14.41 -14.84 -5.96
C ASN A 132 -15.14 -15.96 -5.19
N GLY A 133 -15.69 -15.65 -4.01
CA GLY A 133 -16.36 -16.58 -3.10
C GLY A 133 -15.42 -17.40 -2.21
N TYR A 134 -14.10 -17.23 -2.31
CA TYR A 134 -13.15 -17.95 -1.46
C TYR A 134 -13.17 -17.39 -0.03
N PRO A 135 -13.35 -18.22 1.00
CA PRO A 135 -13.29 -17.77 2.38
C PRO A 135 -11.84 -17.49 2.78
N GLY A 136 -11.69 -16.56 3.72
CA GLY A 136 -10.44 -16.18 4.35
C GLY A 136 -9.67 -15.18 3.52
N GLN A 137 -9.12 -14.16 4.16
CA GLN A 137 -8.06 -13.37 3.56
C GLN A 137 -6.84 -14.28 3.41
N MET A 138 -6.14 -14.18 2.29
CA MET A 138 -4.96 -14.99 1.99
C MET A 138 -3.81 -14.10 1.53
N GLN A 139 -2.69 -14.18 2.24
CA GLN A 139 -1.41 -13.66 1.78
C GLN A 139 -0.73 -14.72 0.93
N VAL A 140 -0.23 -14.33 -0.23
CA VAL A 140 0.48 -15.21 -1.15
C VAL A 140 1.81 -14.58 -1.51
N THR A 141 2.87 -15.36 -1.42
CA THR A 141 4.20 -15.05 -1.92
C THR A 141 4.57 -16.06 -3.00
N VAL A 142 5.05 -15.57 -4.14
CA VAL A 142 5.61 -16.40 -5.21
C VAL A 142 7.04 -15.99 -5.43
N THR A 143 7.99 -16.90 -5.22
CA THR A 143 9.41 -16.62 -5.42
C THR A 143 9.87 -17.30 -6.71
N HIS A 144 10.38 -16.53 -7.65
CA HIS A 144 11.12 -17.03 -8.80
C HIS A 144 12.62 -16.90 -8.52
N SER A 145 13.39 -17.98 -8.72
CA SER A 145 14.86 -17.91 -8.63
C SER A 145 15.49 -18.36 -9.94
N PHE A 146 16.55 -17.68 -10.37
CA PHE A 146 17.33 -17.99 -11.56
C PHE A 146 18.82 -18.03 -11.21
N ASP A 147 19.50 -19.12 -11.54
CA ASP A 147 20.90 -19.34 -11.16
C ASP A 147 21.88 -19.18 -12.33
N GLU A 148 23.18 -19.18 -12.01
CA GLU A 148 24.26 -19.08 -13.01
C GLU A 148 24.37 -20.30 -13.94
N ASN A 149 23.68 -21.41 -13.64
CA ASN A 149 23.58 -22.59 -14.50
C ASN A 149 22.35 -22.54 -15.43
N GLY A 150 21.55 -21.47 -15.36
CA GLY A 150 20.31 -21.33 -16.12
C GLY A 150 19.15 -22.15 -15.53
N ALA A 151 19.23 -22.60 -14.27
CA ALA A 151 18.13 -23.26 -13.60
C ALA A 151 17.12 -22.20 -13.09
N TRP A 152 15.85 -22.42 -13.43
CA TRP A 152 14.73 -21.62 -12.95
C TRP A 152 13.89 -22.42 -11.94
N SER A 153 13.55 -21.82 -10.81
CA SER A 153 12.63 -22.38 -9.81
C SER A 153 11.50 -21.42 -9.47
N ILE A 154 10.37 -22.00 -9.03
CA ILE A 154 9.20 -21.28 -8.56
C ILE A 154 8.70 -21.89 -7.24
N GLU A 155 8.56 -21.05 -6.22
CA GLU A 155 8.11 -21.45 -4.88
C GLU A 155 6.83 -20.67 -4.52
N TYR A 156 5.87 -21.36 -3.89
CA TYR A 156 4.60 -20.77 -3.46
C TYR A 156 4.45 -20.88 -1.95
N ASP A 157 4.28 -19.74 -1.29
CA ASP A 157 3.93 -19.64 0.11
C ASP A 157 2.58 -18.94 0.25
N ALA A 158 1.69 -19.48 1.06
CA ALA A 158 0.42 -18.82 1.35
C ALA A 158 -0.06 -19.05 2.77
N VAL A 159 -0.69 -18.03 3.34
CA VAL A 159 -1.30 -18.08 4.67
C VAL A 159 -2.70 -17.50 4.57
N SER A 160 -3.70 -18.27 5.00
CA SER A 160 -5.08 -17.80 5.13
C SER A 160 -5.56 -17.74 6.58
N ASP A 161 -6.42 -16.78 6.89
CA ASP A 161 -7.01 -16.61 8.22
C ASP A 161 -8.28 -17.46 8.46
N LYS A 162 -8.76 -18.15 7.42
CA LYS A 162 -9.82 -19.17 7.49
C LYS A 162 -9.44 -20.41 6.69
N ASP A 163 -10.11 -21.52 6.98
CA ASP A 163 -10.04 -22.70 6.11
C ASP A 163 -10.53 -22.30 4.72
N THR A 164 -9.72 -22.61 3.71
CA THR A 164 -10.00 -22.30 2.31
C THR A 164 -9.32 -23.30 1.40
N VAL A 165 -9.64 -23.27 0.11
CA VAL A 165 -8.95 -24.08 -0.90
C VAL A 165 -7.82 -23.26 -1.53
N PHE A 166 -6.66 -23.88 -1.68
CA PHE A 166 -5.50 -23.30 -2.33
C PHE A 166 -4.78 -24.35 -3.16
N ASN A 167 -4.61 -24.09 -4.45
CA ASN A 167 -3.97 -24.97 -5.41
C ASN A 167 -3.40 -24.16 -6.59
N PRO A 168 -2.36 -23.34 -6.35
CA PRO A 168 -1.80 -22.46 -7.37
C PRO A 168 -0.94 -23.24 -8.38
N THR A 169 -0.66 -22.63 -9.52
CA THR A 169 0.34 -23.13 -10.48
C THR A 169 0.89 -22.01 -11.34
N GLY A 170 2.09 -22.22 -11.90
CA GLY A 170 2.62 -21.41 -12.98
C GLY A 170 1.99 -21.87 -14.29
N HIS A 171 1.59 -20.92 -15.13
CA HIS A 171 0.93 -21.19 -16.40
C HIS A 171 1.89 -21.04 -17.60
N VAL A 172 3.06 -21.68 -17.49
CA VAL A 172 4.15 -21.53 -18.46
C VAL A 172 3.97 -22.40 -19.69
N TYR A 173 4.03 -21.78 -20.85
CA TYR A 173 3.97 -22.47 -22.12
C TYR A 173 5.34 -22.58 -22.75
N PHE A 174 5.76 -23.81 -23.07
CA PHE A 174 7.07 -24.10 -23.65
C PHE A 174 6.97 -24.39 -25.14
N ASN A 175 7.85 -23.76 -25.92
CA ASN A 175 8.17 -24.16 -27.29
C ASN A 175 9.68 -24.05 -27.52
N LEU A 176 10.36 -25.18 -27.35
CA LEU A 176 11.82 -25.28 -27.47
C LEU A 176 12.38 -25.01 -28.87
N SER A 177 11.54 -24.87 -29.91
CA SER A 177 12.01 -24.45 -31.24
C SER A 177 12.42 -22.98 -31.28
N GLY A 178 11.90 -22.16 -30.35
CA GLY A 178 12.06 -20.71 -30.39
C GLY A 178 11.13 -20.00 -31.37
N ASP A 179 10.23 -20.73 -32.03
CA ASP A 179 9.33 -20.22 -33.06
C ASP A 179 7.89 -20.66 -32.82
N VAL A 180 7.05 -19.74 -32.34
CA VAL A 180 5.61 -19.98 -32.09
C VAL A 180 4.81 -20.34 -33.35
N GLY A 181 5.37 -20.10 -34.55
CA GLY A 181 4.80 -20.55 -35.81
C GLY A 181 5.07 -22.04 -36.12
N GLN A 182 5.89 -22.70 -35.31
CA GLN A 182 6.19 -24.14 -35.42
C GLN A 182 5.45 -24.91 -34.34
N SER A 183 4.77 -25.98 -34.76
CA SER A 183 4.15 -26.94 -33.84
C SER A 183 5.20 -27.67 -33.01
N ILE A 184 4.81 -28.09 -31.81
CA ILE A 184 5.57 -28.97 -30.92
C ILE A 184 5.50 -30.45 -31.31
N ASP A 185 4.92 -30.80 -32.45
CA ASP A 185 4.80 -32.17 -32.98
C ASP A 185 6.08 -33.00 -32.86
N ASN A 186 7.23 -32.36 -33.06
CA ASN A 186 8.54 -32.99 -33.05
C ASN A 186 9.22 -32.96 -31.68
N HIS A 187 8.63 -32.32 -30.67
CA HIS A 187 9.13 -32.37 -29.31
C HIS A 187 8.90 -33.75 -28.73
N PHE A 188 9.84 -34.17 -27.90
CA PHE A 188 9.80 -35.44 -27.21
C PHE A 188 9.50 -35.19 -25.74
N LEU A 189 8.46 -35.84 -25.22
CA LEU A 189 8.01 -35.67 -23.85
C LEU A 189 8.11 -37.00 -23.09
N ARG A 190 8.86 -36.99 -21.98
CA ARG A 190 8.91 -38.06 -20.99
C ARG A 190 8.25 -37.61 -19.69
N LEU A 191 7.46 -38.47 -19.08
CA LEU A 191 6.76 -38.18 -17.82
C LEU A 191 6.76 -39.39 -16.88
N GLY A 192 7.19 -39.19 -15.64
CA GLY A 192 7.23 -40.19 -14.57
C GLY A 192 5.88 -40.45 -13.91
N ALA A 193 4.83 -40.68 -14.71
CA ALA A 193 3.48 -40.96 -14.24
C ALA A 193 2.98 -42.30 -14.80
N SER A 194 2.44 -43.17 -13.94
CA SER A 194 1.76 -44.41 -14.34
C SER A 194 0.24 -44.24 -14.47
N ARG A 195 -0.31 -43.15 -13.95
CA ARG A 195 -1.76 -42.92 -13.83
C ARG A 195 -2.14 -41.49 -14.22
N PHE A 196 -3.37 -41.29 -14.64
CA PHE A 196 -3.93 -39.97 -14.93
C PHE A 196 -5.40 -39.88 -14.50
N ILE A 197 -5.95 -38.66 -14.49
CA ILE A 197 -7.36 -38.41 -14.22
C ILE A 197 -8.06 -38.10 -15.56
N PRO A 198 -8.97 -38.97 -16.04
CA PRO A 198 -9.75 -38.70 -17.25
C PRO A 198 -10.64 -37.46 -17.11
N LEU A 199 -10.86 -36.78 -18.23
CA LEU A 199 -11.85 -35.72 -18.34
C LEU A 199 -13.23 -36.32 -18.56
N LEU A 200 -14.24 -35.66 -17.99
CA LEU A 200 -15.64 -36.08 -18.04
C LEU A 200 -16.20 -35.96 -19.45
N ASP A 201 -16.00 -34.80 -20.07
CA ASP A 201 -16.47 -34.41 -21.39
C ASP A 201 -15.76 -33.11 -21.84
N LYS A 202 -16.29 -32.44 -22.87
CA LYS A 202 -15.74 -31.17 -23.41
C LYS A 202 -15.80 -29.97 -22.45
N SER A 203 -16.42 -30.11 -21.27
CA SER A 203 -16.27 -29.12 -20.20
C SER A 203 -14.90 -29.16 -19.54
N GLU A 204 -14.05 -30.15 -19.87
CA GLU A 204 -12.69 -30.32 -19.33
C GLU A 204 -12.66 -30.40 -17.79
N VAL A 205 -13.82 -30.70 -17.19
CA VAL A 205 -13.92 -31.08 -15.78
C VAL A 205 -13.44 -32.52 -15.65
N VAL A 206 -12.68 -32.82 -14.61
CA VAL A 206 -12.24 -34.19 -14.33
C VAL A 206 -13.41 -35.11 -13.98
N ARG A 207 -13.39 -36.33 -14.49
CA ARG A 207 -14.42 -37.37 -14.24
C ARG A 207 -14.43 -37.85 -12.79
N GLY A 208 -13.28 -37.78 -12.12
CA GLY A 208 -13.11 -38.07 -10.70
C GLY A 208 -12.55 -39.46 -10.38
N ASP A 209 -12.42 -40.34 -11.36
CA ASP A 209 -11.71 -41.62 -11.26
C ASP A 209 -10.25 -41.50 -11.74
N ILE A 210 -9.44 -42.49 -11.37
CA ILE A 210 -8.04 -42.59 -11.76
C ILE A 210 -7.89 -43.76 -12.74
N ALA A 211 -7.22 -43.52 -13.87
CA ALA A 211 -6.97 -44.53 -14.90
C ALA A 211 -5.48 -44.84 -15.04
N GLU A 212 -5.16 -46.09 -15.38
CA GLU A 212 -3.81 -46.55 -15.68
C GLU A 212 -3.39 -46.11 -17.08
N LEU A 213 -2.14 -45.70 -17.24
CA LEU A 213 -1.57 -45.33 -18.53
C LEU A 213 -1.01 -46.52 -19.29
N ALA A 214 -0.68 -47.62 -18.60
CA ALA A 214 -0.04 -48.78 -19.22
C ALA A 214 -0.83 -49.30 -20.43
N GLY A 215 -0.17 -49.33 -21.59
CA GLY A 215 -0.77 -49.78 -22.86
C GLY A 215 -1.66 -48.75 -23.56
N THR A 216 -1.71 -47.51 -23.07
CA THR A 216 -2.43 -46.40 -23.72
C THR A 216 -1.47 -45.51 -24.51
N ASP A 217 -2.00 -44.73 -25.45
CA ASP A 217 -1.21 -43.75 -26.21
C ASP A 217 -0.69 -42.60 -25.33
N LEU A 218 -1.33 -42.37 -24.18
CA LEU A 218 -0.91 -41.42 -23.15
C LEU A 218 0.21 -41.94 -22.23
N ASP A 219 0.70 -43.18 -22.40
CA ASP A 219 1.86 -43.67 -21.64
C ASP A 219 3.14 -42.97 -22.11
N LEU A 220 3.63 -42.01 -21.32
CA LEU A 220 4.79 -41.17 -21.62
C LEU A 220 6.04 -41.58 -20.83
N ARG A 221 6.03 -42.70 -20.11
CA ARG A 221 7.14 -43.09 -19.20
C ARG A 221 8.43 -43.42 -19.95
N SER A 222 8.35 -44.01 -21.13
CA SER A 222 9.49 -44.23 -22.02
C SER A 222 9.87 -43.00 -22.84
N GLY A 223 9.06 -41.94 -22.76
CA GLY A 223 9.07 -40.80 -23.65
C GLY A 223 8.48 -41.10 -25.03
N LYS A 224 7.82 -40.11 -25.62
CA LYS A 224 7.22 -40.18 -26.96
C LYS A 224 7.33 -38.83 -27.68
N LYS A 225 7.32 -38.85 -29.01
CA LYS A 225 7.08 -37.63 -29.78
C LYS A 225 5.63 -37.18 -29.60
N LEU A 226 5.40 -35.88 -29.47
CA LEU A 226 4.05 -35.36 -29.27
C LEU A 226 3.13 -35.62 -30.47
N SER A 227 3.65 -35.62 -31.70
CA SER A 227 2.90 -36.05 -32.89
C SER A 227 2.30 -37.45 -32.80
N GLU A 228 2.97 -38.40 -32.13
CA GLU A 228 2.42 -39.75 -31.91
C GLU A 228 1.22 -39.72 -30.96
N VAL A 229 1.26 -38.80 -29.99
CA VAL A 229 0.16 -38.58 -29.04
C VAL A 229 -1.01 -37.90 -29.74
N PHE A 230 -0.77 -36.84 -30.51
CA PHE A 230 -1.81 -36.08 -31.23
C PHE A 230 -2.52 -36.91 -32.31
N GLN A 231 -1.86 -37.92 -32.87
CA GLN A 231 -2.46 -38.86 -33.83
C GLN A 231 -3.24 -40.01 -33.15
N SER A 232 -3.28 -40.05 -31.81
CA SER A 232 -4.00 -41.07 -31.06
C SER A 232 -5.50 -41.04 -31.37
N THR A 233 -6.09 -42.23 -31.45
CA THR A 233 -7.55 -42.41 -31.53
C THR A 233 -8.20 -42.62 -30.16
N MET A 234 -7.42 -42.50 -29.08
CA MET A 234 -7.92 -42.61 -27.72
C MET A 234 -8.94 -41.51 -27.45
N GLU A 235 -10.11 -41.89 -26.94
CA GLU A 235 -11.23 -40.98 -26.66
C GLU A 235 -10.78 -39.72 -25.90
N GLN A 236 -9.95 -39.90 -24.87
CA GLN A 236 -9.44 -38.81 -24.03
C GLN A 236 -8.54 -37.82 -24.76
N VAL A 237 -7.79 -38.25 -25.79
CA VAL A 237 -6.98 -37.35 -26.63
C VAL A 237 -7.89 -36.61 -27.60
N THR A 238 -8.76 -37.35 -28.29
CA THR A 238 -9.70 -36.77 -29.28
C THR A 238 -10.70 -35.79 -28.65
N LEU A 239 -10.98 -35.94 -27.35
CA LEU A 239 -11.92 -35.10 -26.61
C LEU A 239 -11.49 -33.64 -26.57
N VAL A 240 -10.19 -33.41 -26.40
CA VAL A 240 -9.57 -32.09 -26.26
C VAL A 240 -8.67 -31.74 -27.45
N ASP A 241 -8.62 -32.58 -28.48
CA ASP A 241 -7.70 -32.46 -29.62
C ASP A 241 -6.24 -32.35 -29.15
N GLY A 242 -5.81 -33.24 -28.24
CA GLY A 242 -4.45 -33.22 -27.69
C GLY A 242 -4.39 -33.62 -26.21
N LEU A 243 -3.70 -32.81 -25.41
CA LEU A 243 -3.50 -33.00 -23.98
C LEU A 243 -4.14 -31.85 -23.19
N ASP A 244 -4.84 -32.19 -22.10
CA ASP A 244 -5.19 -31.28 -20.99
C ASP A 244 -5.38 -32.06 -19.66
N HIS A 245 -4.69 -33.19 -19.53
CA HIS A 245 -4.99 -34.17 -18.49
C HIS A 245 -4.08 -33.99 -17.27
N PRO A 246 -4.59 -34.13 -16.04
CA PRO A 246 -3.76 -34.31 -14.85
C PRO A 246 -3.14 -35.71 -14.82
N PHE A 247 -1.82 -35.79 -14.93
CA PHE A 247 -1.02 -36.99 -14.76
C PHE A 247 -0.50 -37.09 -13.33
N LEU A 248 -0.76 -38.22 -12.66
CA LEU A 248 -0.35 -38.48 -11.29
C LEU A 248 1.06 -39.05 -11.27
N LEU A 249 2.01 -38.29 -10.70
CA LEU A 249 3.41 -38.66 -10.64
C LEU A 249 3.62 -39.84 -9.69
N ASP A 250 4.50 -40.77 -10.07
CA ASP A 250 4.76 -41.98 -9.30
C ASP A 250 5.62 -41.71 -8.05
N GLU A 251 6.61 -40.81 -8.20
CA GLU A 251 7.57 -40.47 -7.15
C GLU A 251 7.89 -38.95 -7.17
N PRO A 252 6.93 -38.07 -6.80
CA PRO A 252 7.17 -36.63 -6.69
C PRO A 252 8.39 -36.31 -5.82
N SER A 253 9.35 -35.59 -6.37
CA SER A 253 10.56 -35.16 -5.69
C SER A 253 11.19 -33.97 -6.42
N ILE A 254 11.80 -33.06 -5.64
CA ILE A 254 12.68 -32.02 -6.15
C ILE A 254 14.09 -32.55 -6.50
N GLU A 255 14.44 -33.75 -6.03
CA GLU A 255 15.75 -34.40 -6.26
C GLU A 255 15.75 -35.36 -7.46
N LYS A 256 14.58 -35.62 -8.06
CA LYS A 256 14.42 -36.56 -9.17
C LYS A 256 13.60 -35.91 -10.28
N GLU A 257 14.06 -36.06 -11.51
CA GLU A 257 13.34 -35.57 -12.68
C GLU A 257 11.96 -36.24 -12.80
N GLN A 258 10.92 -35.42 -12.92
CA GLN A 258 9.53 -35.84 -13.03
C GLN A 258 9.04 -35.79 -14.48
N ALA A 259 9.48 -34.80 -15.24
CA ALA A 259 9.21 -34.68 -16.66
C ALA A 259 10.41 -34.13 -17.42
N ARG A 260 10.50 -34.45 -18.70
CA ARG A 260 11.46 -33.85 -19.62
C ARG A 260 10.82 -33.60 -20.97
N LEU A 261 10.91 -32.36 -21.43
CA LEU A 261 10.57 -31.95 -22.78
C LEU A 261 11.87 -31.69 -23.53
N SER A 262 12.03 -32.28 -24.72
CA SER A 262 13.24 -32.13 -25.53
C SER A 262 12.91 -31.81 -26.98
N PHE A 263 13.75 -31.01 -27.62
CA PHE A 263 13.70 -30.73 -29.05
C PHE A 263 15.12 -30.45 -29.55
N GLU A 264 15.55 -31.18 -30.57
CA GLU A 264 16.93 -31.14 -31.09
C GLU A 264 17.97 -31.30 -29.97
N ASP A 265 18.81 -30.29 -29.74
CA ASP A 265 19.88 -30.24 -28.74
C ASP A 265 19.44 -29.64 -27.40
N LEU A 266 18.19 -29.16 -27.29
CA LEU A 266 17.66 -28.49 -26.12
C LEU A 266 16.70 -29.38 -25.33
N SER A 267 16.76 -29.30 -24.00
CA SER A 267 15.78 -29.96 -23.14
C SER A 267 15.49 -29.16 -21.87
N VAL A 268 14.24 -29.20 -21.44
CA VAL A 268 13.77 -28.67 -20.14
C VAL A 268 13.37 -29.86 -19.27
N SER A 269 13.96 -29.93 -18.08
CA SER A 269 13.66 -30.95 -17.08
C SER A 269 12.89 -30.32 -15.94
N VAL A 270 11.82 -30.98 -15.48
CA VAL A 270 10.96 -30.49 -14.40
C VAL A 270 11.11 -31.38 -13.17
N TYR A 271 11.28 -30.74 -12.03
CA TYR A 271 11.40 -31.33 -10.70
C TYR A 271 10.29 -30.73 -9.83
N THR A 272 9.60 -31.58 -9.06
CA THR A 272 8.46 -31.12 -8.27
C THR A 272 8.15 -32.06 -7.13
N ASP A 273 7.77 -31.51 -5.98
CA ASP A 273 7.20 -32.26 -4.86
C ASP A 273 5.68 -32.39 -4.95
N ARG A 274 5.06 -31.81 -5.98
CA ARG A 274 3.60 -31.84 -6.18
C ARG A 274 3.16 -33.17 -6.78
N PRO A 275 1.98 -33.67 -6.42
CA PRO A 275 1.56 -35.04 -6.76
C PRO A 275 1.19 -35.24 -8.24
N SER A 276 1.03 -34.17 -9.02
CA SER A 276 0.60 -34.29 -10.42
C SER A 276 1.22 -33.21 -11.30
N ILE A 277 1.21 -33.48 -12.61
CA ILE A 277 1.44 -32.51 -13.68
C ILE A 277 0.24 -32.50 -14.62
N VAL A 278 -0.30 -31.33 -14.97
CA VAL A 278 -1.22 -31.16 -16.10
C VAL A 278 -0.41 -30.76 -17.30
N ILE A 279 -0.58 -31.51 -18.39
CA ILE A 279 0.05 -31.22 -19.67
C ILE A 279 -1.02 -30.66 -20.60
N PHE A 280 -0.86 -29.41 -21.03
CA PHE A 280 -1.77 -28.78 -21.97
C PHE A 280 -1.05 -28.40 -23.25
N SER A 281 -1.59 -28.82 -24.40
CA SER A 281 -0.92 -28.70 -25.72
C SER A 281 -1.52 -27.63 -26.64
N ALA A 282 -2.20 -26.60 -26.11
CA ALA A 282 -2.73 -25.48 -26.90
C ALA A 282 -3.56 -25.90 -28.11
N ASN A 283 -4.68 -26.55 -27.81
CA ASN A 283 -5.56 -27.17 -28.79
C ASN A 283 -6.58 -26.15 -29.35
N PHE A 284 -6.08 -24.98 -29.79
CA PHE A 284 -6.91 -23.80 -30.12
C PHE A 284 -7.39 -23.75 -31.57
N GLY A 285 -6.96 -24.66 -32.44
CA GLY A 285 -7.32 -24.63 -33.86
C GLY A 285 -6.92 -23.31 -34.54
N GLU A 286 -7.85 -22.64 -35.23
CA GLU A 286 -7.59 -21.35 -35.90
C GLU A 286 -7.61 -20.13 -34.95
N SER A 287 -7.97 -20.31 -33.68
CA SER A 287 -8.17 -19.24 -32.69
C SER A 287 -6.90 -18.84 -31.93
N GLY A 288 -5.72 -19.34 -32.34
CA GLY A 288 -4.44 -19.04 -31.69
C GLY A 288 -4.10 -17.54 -31.64
N ALA A 289 -3.50 -17.12 -30.53
CA ALA A 289 -3.12 -15.73 -30.28
C ALA A 289 -1.89 -15.31 -31.13
N VAL A 290 -1.62 -14.00 -31.19
CA VAL A 290 -0.43 -13.46 -31.87
C VAL A 290 0.61 -13.04 -30.85
N TYR A 291 1.67 -13.84 -30.73
CA TYR A 291 2.82 -13.61 -29.84
C TYR A 291 3.97 -12.98 -30.64
N GLN A 292 4.44 -11.81 -30.21
CA GLN A 292 5.61 -11.13 -30.82
C GLN A 292 5.51 -11.03 -32.36
N GLY A 293 4.31 -10.74 -32.88
CA GLY A 293 4.05 -10.60 -34.31
C GLY A 293 3.83 -11.90 -35.10
N LYS A 294 3.87 -13.07 -34.46
CA LYS A 294 3.60 -14.37 -35.09
C LYS A 294 2.32 -15.00 -34.55
N LYS A 295 1.45 -15.48 -35.46
CA LYS A 295 0.24 -16.21 -35.08
C LYS A 295 0.61 -17.62 -34.63
N GLU A 296 0.09 -18.01 -33.47
CA GLU A 296 0.21 -19.35 -32.93
C GLU A 296 -0.50 -20.37 -33.84
N VAL A 297 0.17 -21.50 -34.11
CA VAL A 297 -0.41 -22.65 -34.82
C VAL A 297 -1.00 -23.67 -33.84
N ASN A 298 -1.90 -24.55 -34.29
CA ASN A 298 -2.39 -25.63 -33.42
C ASN A 298 -1.21 -26.47 -32.89
N HIS A 299 -1.22 -26.78 -31.60
CA HIS A 299 -0.11 -27.43 -30.91
C HIS A 299 1.21 -26.66 -30.92
N ALA A 300 1.18 -25.33 -30.89
CA ALA A 300 2.42 -24.55 -30.82
C ALA A 300 3.11 -24.57 -29.45
N GLN A 301 2.51 -25.12 -28.39
CA GLN A 301 3.08 -25.03 -27.04
C GLN A 301 2.63 -26.15 -26.09
N SER A 302 3.50 -26.55 -25.15
CA SER A 302 3.18 -27.48 -24.06
C SER A 302 3.29 -26.77 -22.71
N LEU A 303 2.30 -26.92 -21.85
CA LEU A 303 2.24 -26.36 -20.50
C LEU A 303 2.36 -27.47 -19.47
N LEU A 304 3.22 -27.31 -18.46
CA LEU A 304 3.38 -28.24 -17.32
C LEU A 304 2.90 -27.54 -16.03
N LYS A 305 1.70 -27.86 -15.53
CA LYS A 305 1.12 -27.29 -14.28
C LYS A 305 1.14 -28.30 -13.14
N HIS A 306 1.32 -27.91 -11.89
CA HIS A 306 1.12 -28.82 -10.74
C HIS A 306 -0.23 -28.61 -10.04
N LYS A 307 -0.91 -29.67 -9.57
CA LYS A 307 -2.24 -29.54 -8.90
C LYS A 307 -2.47 -30.59 -7.79
N TRP A 308 -3.09 -30.23 -6.66
CA TRP A 308 -4.11 -31.04 -5.95
C TRP A 308 -4.82 -30.30 -4.78
N ARG A 309 -5.98 -30.83 -4.35
CA ARG A 309 -6.90 -30.28 -3.31
C ARG A 309 -6.53 -30.75 -1.89
N GLN A 310 -6.25 -29.82 -0.96
CA GLN A 310 -6.51 -30.03 0.48
C GLN A 310 -6.99 -28.73 1.15
N ALA A 311 -7.96 -28.84 2.04
CA ALA A 311 -8.28 -27.81 3.02
C ALA A 311 -7.14 -27.74 4.03
N VAL A 312 -6.47 -26.58 4.13
CA VAL A 312 -5.28 -26.45 4.98
C VAL A 312 -5.53 -25.46 6.11
N SER A 313 -5.64 -26.00 7.32
CA SER A 313 -5.16 -25.33 8.52
C SER A 313 -3.70 -25.75 8.75
N LYS A 314 -2.76 -24.86 8.44
CA LYS A 314 -1.29 -24.96 8.65
C LYS A 314 -0.50 -25.90 7.72
N PHE A 315 0.42 -25.30 6.96
CA PHE A 315 1.67 -25.95 6.52
C PHE A 315 2.88 -25.13 7.02
N ARG A 316 3.79 -25.82 7.70
CA ARG A 316 5.23 -25.53 7.80
C ARG A 316 5.91 -26.88 7.92
N SER A 317 6.92 -27.13 7.12
CA SER A 317 7.68 -28.38 7.13
C SER A 317 8.55 -28.47 8.40
N TRP A 318 8.58 -29.68 8.98
CA TRP A 318 9.40 -30.26 10.06
C TRP A 318 9.00 -30.15 11.57
N ALA A 319 8.60 -31.34 12.09
CA ALA A 319 8.94 -32.02 13.37
C ALA A 319 8.19 -31.76 14.72
N ILE A 320 7.35 -32.75 15.06
CA ILE A 320 7.11 -33.46 16.36
C ILE A 320 6.59 -32.70 17.63
N SER A 321 5.40 -33.14 18.08
CA SER A 321 4.99 -33.47 19.48
C SER A 321 3.73 -32.80 20.03
N HIS A 322 2.91 -33.64 20.66
CA HIS A 322 1.58 -33.43 21.23
C HIS A 322 1.64 -32.87 22.65
N SER A 323 0.89 -31.80 22.98
CA SER A 323 0.07 -31.78 24.22
C SER A 323 -0.93 -30.63 24.23
N LYS A 324 -2.11 -30.89 24.80
CA LYS A 324 -3.27 -29.98 24.90
C LYS A 324 -3.03 -28.76 25.80
N GLN A 325 -1.96 -28.78 26.61
CA GLN A 325 -1.68 -27.77 27.63
C GLN A 325 -0.91 -26.55 27.08
N VAL A 326 -0.31 -26.67 25.89
CA VAL A 326 0.35 -25.56 25.19
C VAL A 326 -0.67 -24.66 24.45
N ARG A 327 -1.91 -25.13 24.21
CA ARG A 327 -2.94 -24.38 23.44
C ARG A 327 -3.36 -23.06 24.09
N ASN A 328 -3.49 -22.97 25.40
CA ASN A 328 -3.96 -21.73 26.04
C ASN A 328 -2.84 -20.70 26.22
N THR A 329 -1.59 -21.16 26.37
CA THR A 329 -0.40 -20.29 26.37
C THR A 329 -0.08 -19.82 24.96
N ILE A 330 -0.20 -20.70 23.96
CA ILE A 330 -0.03 -20.37 22.53
C ILE A 330 -1.17 -19.48 22.05
N GLN A 331 -2.43 -19.68 22.40
CA GLN A 331 -3.52 -18.81 21.90
C GLN A 331 -3.37 -17.36 22.37
N LYS A 332 -2.87 -17.13 23.59
CA LYS A 332 -2.48 -15.78 24.06
C LYS A 332 -1.22 -15.25 23.37
N GLN A 333 -0.20 -16.09 23.16
CA GLN A 333 1.00 -15.72 22.38
C GLN A 333 0.70 -15.52 20.89
N PHE A 334 -0.32 -16.18 20.34
CA PHE A 334 -0.72 -16.22 18.93
C PHE A 334 -1.69 -15.08 18.60
N ILE A 335 -2.54 -14.65 19.53
CA ILE A 335 -3.27 -13.38 19.43
C ILE A 335 -2.29 -12.19 19.49
N ASN A 336 -1.26 -12.27 20.33
CA ASN A 336 -0.17 -11.29 20.32
C ASN A 336 0.68 -11.36 19.04
N PHE A 337 0.89 -12.55 18.47
CA PHE A 337 1.59 -12.77 17.19
C PHE A 337 0.78 -12.29 15.97
N ILE A 338 -0.55 -12.48 15.94
CA ILE A 338 -1.44 -11.96 14.88
C ILE A 338 -1.54 -10.43 14.94
N LYS A 339 -1.55 -9.84 16.15
CA LYS A 339 -1.42 -8.38 16.31
C LYS A 339 -0.05 -7.88 15.84
N LYS A 340 1.01 -8.66 16.04
CA LYS A 340 2.36 -8.36 15.54
C LYS A 340 2.43 -8.44 14.00
N ARG A 341 1.84 -9.48 13.38
CA ARG A 341 1.86 -9.68 11.92
C ARG A 341 1.00 -8.72 11.10
N LYS A 342 -0.18 -8.32 11.60
CA LYS A 342 -0.99 -7.26 10.97
C LYS A 342 -0.31 -5.88 11.04
N ASN A 343 0.56 -5.66 12.04
CA ASN A 343 1.44 -4.50 12.07
C ASN A 343 2.63 -4.66 11.13
N GLU A 344 3.17 -5.87 10.95
CA GLU A 344 4.30 -6.18 10.05
C GLU A 344 3.94 -6.11 8.54
N GLU A 345 2.76 -6.55 8.09
CA GLU A 345 2.33 -6.39 6.69
C GLU A 345 2.09 -4.94 6.28
N LYS A 346 1.51 -4.15 7.20
CA LYS A 346 1.40 -2.69 7.04
C LYS A 346 2.74 -1.99 7.12
N LYS A 347 3.69 -2.55 7.90
CA LYS A 347 5.10 -2.16 7.84
C LYS A 347 5.65 -2.45 6.44
N MET A 348 5.44 -3.64 5.85
CA MET A 348 6.10 -4.08 4.60
C MET A 348 5.76 -3.24 3.35
N THR A 349 4.50 -2.91 3.09
CA THR A 349 4.16 -2.06 1.93
C THR A 349 4.68 -0.63 2.09
N THR A 350 4.69 -0.11 3.32
CA THR A 350 5.34 1.16 3.66
C THR A 350 6.88 1.02 3.62
N ILE A 351 7.46 -0.14 3.93
CA ILE A 351 8.91 -0.42 3.89
C ILE A 351 9.45 -0.45 2.45
N VAL A 352 8.71 -0.89 1.42
CA VAL A 352 9.24 -0.94 0.03
C VAL A 352 9.32 0.45 -0.62
N GLU A 353 8.31 1.31 -0.43
CA GLU A 353 8.36 2.71 -0.86
C GLU A 353 9.32 3.52 0.01
N ASN A 354 9.28 3.33 1.34
CA ASN A 354 10.28 3.91 2.23
C ASN A 354 11.68 3.39 1.92
N SER A 355 11.89 2.15 1.46
CA SER A 355 13.23 1.60 1.15
C SER A 355 13.87 2.31 -0.04
N LYS A 356 13.10 2.63 -1.10
CA LYS A 356 13.60 3.45 -2.22
C LYS A 356 13.90 4.89 -1.79
N VAL A 357 13.01 5.51 -1.02
CA VAL A 357 13.20 6.88 -0.50
C VAL A 357 14.38 6.92 0.47
N LEU A 358 14.47 6.02 1.44
CA LEU A 358 15.55 5.91 2.41
C LEU A 358 16.88 5.57 1.73
N THR A 359 16.90 4.74 0.67
CA THR A 359 18.11 4.50 -0.13
C THR A 359 18.57 5.78 -0.84
N ALA A 360 17.65 6.51 -1.47
CA ALA A 360 17.97 7.78 -2.11
C ALA A 360 18.48 8.83 -1.10
N LEU A 361 17.85 8.90 0.08
CA LEU A 361 18.26 9.79 1.16
C LEU A 361 19.60 9.37 1.76
N THR A 362 19.87 8.08 1.90
CA THR A 362 21.15 7.54 2.40
C THR A 362 22.28 7.91 1.44
N ASN A 363 22.07 7.71 0.13
CA ASN A 363 23.03 8.13 -0.89
C ASN A 363 23.26 9.65 -0.87
N SER A 364 22.22 10.44 -0.64
CA SER A 364 22.40 11.87 -0.51
C SER A 364 23.06 12.27 0.80
N PHE A 365 22.84 11.53 1.88
CA PHE A 365 23.52 11.74 3.16
C PHE A 365 25.03 11.52 2.98
N GLU A 366 25.41 10.40 2.36
CA GLU A 366 26.80 10.10 2.00
C GLU A 366 27.41 11.23 1.15
N LYS A 367 26.69 11.69 0.13
CA LYS A 367 27.16 12.75 -0.76
C LYS A 367 27.38 14.09 -0.04
N VAL A 368 26.50 14.45 0.89
CA VAL A 368 26.53 15.75 1.59
C VAL A 368 27.50 15.73 2.78
N PHE A 369 27.50 14.64 3.54
CA PHE A 369 28.23 14.54 4.81
C PHE A 369 29.48 13.65 4.76
N GLY A 370 29.67 12.87 3.69
CA GLY A 370 30.89 12.13 3.35
C GLY A 370 30.78 10.62 3.50
N ASP A 371 29.99 10.13 4.45
CA ASP A 371 29.81 8.71 4.76
C ASP A 371 28.45 8.48 5.49
N THR A 372 28.11 7.23 5.76
CA THR A 372 26.83 6.82 6.40
C THR A 372 27.02 6.05 7.70
N GLU A 373 28.20 6.13 8.33
CA GLU A 373 28.46 5.49 9.62
C GLU A 373 27.58 6.11 10.72
N ASN A 374 26.96 5.23 11.52
CA ASN A 374 26.08 5.58 12.65
C ASN A 374 24.92 6.52 12.30
N VAL A 375 24.43 6.46 11.06
CA VAL A 375 23.23 7.19 10.64
C VAL A 375 21.98 6.48 11.18
N GLU A 376 21.11 7.28 11.76
CA GLU A 376 19.81 6.89 12.29
C GLU A 376 18.69 7.53 11.47
N TYR A 377 17.54 6.86 11.38
CA TYR A 377 16.46 7.22 10.47
C TYR A 377 15.19 7.55 11.23
N PHE A 378 14.50 8.60 10.82
CA PHE A 378 13.34 9.15 11.52
C PHE A 378 12.26 9.56 10.53
N PHE A 379 11.02 9.50 10.98
CA PHE A 379 9.87 9.97 10.22
C PHE A 379 8.91 10.73 11.12
N SER A 380 8.36 11.81 10.58
CA SER A 380 7.30 12.59 11.20
C SER A 380 6.19 12.83 10.18
N PRO A 381 4.94 12.45 10.46
CA PRO A 381 3.85 12.58 9.49
C PRO A 381 3.38 14.03 9.35
N GLY A 382 2.69 14.32 8.25
CA GLY A 382 1.73 15.41 8.19
C GLY A 382 0.40 15.00 8.84
N ARG A 383 -0.58 15.89 8.84
CA ARG A 383 -1.90 15.60 9.42
C ARG A 383 -3.03 16.22 8.62
N ILE A 384 -4.18 15.56 8.68
CA ILE A 384 -5.48 16.15 8.31
C ILE A 384 -6.32 16.34 9.58
N ASN A 385 -7.18 17.36 9.59
CA ASN A 385 -8.20 17.49 10.61
C ASN A 385 -9.54 17.08 10.03
N LEU A 386 -10.17 16.02 10.55
CA LEU A 386 -11.43 15.55 9.98
C LEU A 386 -12.54 16.58 10.23
N ILE A 387 -12.58 17.17 11.44
CA ILE A 387 -13.51 18.23 11.83
C ILE A 387 -13.04 18.91 13.13
N GLY A 388 -13.52 20.12 13.43
CA GLY A 388 -13.19 20.84 14.67
C GLY A 388 -12.22 21.99 14.48
N GLU A 389 -12.36 22.76 13.42
CA GLU A 389 -11.29 23.71 13.03
C GLU A 389 -11.43 25.04 13.73
N HIS A 390 -10.29 25.66 14.04
CA HIS A 390 -10.22 26.87 14.87
C HIS A 390 -10.87 26.74 16.26
N THR A 391 -10.97 25.51 16.78
CA THR A 391 -11.49 25.25 18.13
C THR A 391 -10.38 24.96 19.15
N ASP A 392 -9.19 24.55 18.69
CA ASP A 392 -8.06 24.17 19.53
C ASP A 392 -7.57 25.30 20.44
N TYR A 393 -7.41 26.51 19.91
CA TYR A 393 -7.09 27.70 20.72
C TYR A 393 -8.30 28.36 21.40
N ASN A 394 -9.50 27.80 21.20
CA ASN A 394 -10.75 28.23 21.83
C ASN A 394 -11.23 27.26 22.92
N GLY A 395 -10.38 26.30 23.32
CA GLY A 395 -10.70 25.30 24.35
C GLY A 395 -11.73 24.26 23.92
N GLY A 396 -11.85 24.02 22.61
CA GLY A 396 -12.78 23.05 22.04
C GLY A 396 -12.17 21.69 21.68
N TYR A 397 -13.00 20.86 21.06
CA TYR A 397 -12.63 19.54 20.57
C TYR A 397 -12.18 19.58 19.11
N VAL A 398 -11.10 18.87 18.82
CA VAL A 398 -10.61 18.60 17.47
C VAL A 398 -10.62 17.10 17.17
N PHE A 399 -10.73 16.73 15.89
CA PHE A 399 -10.74 15.33 15.47
C PHE A 399 -9.76 15.02 14.32
N PRO A 400 -8.44 15.17 14.52
CA PRO A 400 -7.44 14.92 13.49
C PRO A 400 -7.03 13.46 13.31
N ALA A 401 -6.30 13.21 12.23
CA ALA A 401 -5.53 12.00 11.99
C ALA A 401 -4.19 12.33 11.32
N SER A 402 -3.13 11.65 11.74
CA SER A 402 -1.83 11.65 11.03
C SER A 402 -1.94 10.90 9.70
N ILE A 403 -1.26 11.38 8.67
CA ILE A 403 -1.23 10.74 7.34
C ILE A 403 0.15 10.17 7.02
N THR A 404 0.23 9.30 6.01
CA THR A 404 1.50 8.68 5.58
C THR A 404 2.44 9.65 4.86
N ILE A 405 1.94 10.76 4.34
CA ILE A 405 2.76 11.83 3.76
C ILE A 405 3.42 12.61 4.90
N GLY A 406 4.74 12.76 4.90
CA GLY A 406 5.46 13.35 6.04
C GLY A 406 6.80 13.98 5.72
N THR A 407 7.64 14.11 6.74
CA THR A 407 9.04 14.53 6.69
C THR A 407 9.92 13.42 7.22
N THR A 408 10.82 12.94 6.37
CA THR A 408 11.82 11.92 6.69
C THR A 408 13.15 12.61 7.03
N GLY A 409 13.81 12.15 8.10
CA GLY A 409 15.08 12.66 8.57
C GLY A 409 16.12 11.56 8.72
N LEU A 410 17.35 11.81 8.25
CA LEU A 410 18.52 10.99 8.53
C LEU A 410 19.46 11.82 9.39
N ALA A 411 19.88 11.29 10.53
CA ALA A 411 20.70 12.04 11.48
C ALA A 411 21.77 11.19 12.15
N ARG A 412 22.87 11.83 12.53
CA ARG A 412 23.89 11.21 13.39
C ARG A 412 24.54 12.22 14.32
N LEU A 413 24.96 11.74 15.47
CA LEU A 413 25.69 12.52 16.45
C LEU A 413 27.10 12.86 15.95
N ARG A 414 27.62 14.04 16.30
CA ARG A 414 29.01 14.44 16.06
C ARG A 414 29.79 14.46 17.36
N GLU A 415 31.13 14.48 17.25
CA GLU A 415 32.02 14.62 18.41
C GLU A 415 32.22 16.08 18.84
N ASP A 416 32.08 17.03 17.91
CA ASP A 416 32.16 18.47 18.17
C ASP A 416 30.78 19.07 18.48
N THR A 417 30.69 20.39 18.64
CA THR A 417 29.45 21.15 18.94
C THR A 417 28.75 21.70 17.69
N LYS A 418 29.20 21.33 16.48
CA LYS A 418 28.67 21.87 15.24
C LYS A 418 27.43 21.12 14.77
N ILE A 419 26.41 21.86 14.38
CA ILE A 419 25.19 21.33 13.78
C ILE A 419 25.23 21.58 12.28
N ARG A 420 25.01 20.54 11.48
CA ARG A 420 25.07 20.59 10.01
C ARG A 420 23.77 20.06 9.42
N LEU A 421 23.09 20.90 8.66
CA LEU A 421 21.73 20.67 8.20
C LEU A 421 21.63 20.73 6.68
N PHE A 422 20.92 19.79 6.08
CA PHE A 422 20.65 19.78 4.64
C PHE A 422 19.19 19.41 4.35
N SER A 423 18.56 20.10 3.41
CA SER A 423 17.19 19.80 2.98
C SER A 423 17.14 19.46 1.49
N GLN A 424 16.59 18.29 1.14
CA GLN A 424 16.33 17.91 -0.25
C GLN A 424 15.31 18.81 -0.94
N ASN A 425 14.43 19.45 -0.16
CA ASN A 425 13.40 20.33 -0.69
C ASN A 425 13.93 21.70 -1.10
N PHE A 426 15.08 22.11 -0.53
CA PHE A 426 15.72 23.41 -0.76
C PHE A 426 17.22 23.24 -1.04
N PRO A 427 17.63 22.50 -2.08
CA PRO A 427 19.04 22.22 -2.35
C PRO A 427 19.84 23.49 -2.64
N GLU A 428 19.20 24.58 -3.08
CA GLU A 428 19.79 25.90 -3.31
C GLU A 428 20.24 26.61 -2.03
N ALA A 429 19.65 26.30 -0.88
CA ALA A 429 20.12 26.79 0.41
C ALA A 429 21.47 26.17 0.82
N GLY A 430 21.86 25.08 0.15
CA GLY A 430 23.11 24.37 0.41
C GLY A 430 23.15 23.74 1.80
N LEU A 431 24.38 23.50 2.26
CA LEU A 431 24.62 23.02 3.62
C LEU A 431 24.60 24.19 4.61
N ILE A 432 23.71 24.12 5.60
CA ILE A 432 23.63 25.08 6.70
C ILE A 432 24.45 24.55 7.86
N GLU A 433 25.35 25.37 8.42
CA GLU A 433 26.18 25.00 9.57
C GLU A 433 26.16 26.11 10.63
N PHE A 434 25.98 25.74 11.89
CA PHE A 434 26.10 26.65 13.04
C PHE A 434 26.60 25.90 14.28
N ASP A 435 27.15 26.63 15.25
CA ASP A 435 27.56 26.05 16.53
C ASP A 435 26.38 25.99 17.52
N LEU A 436 26.40 25.04 18.44
CA LEU A 436 25.39 24.92 19.50
C LEU A 436 25.20 26.20 20.33
N THR A 437 26.23 27.05 20.42
CA THR A 437 26.15 28.35 21.11
C THR A 437 25.29 29.39 20.37
N GLU A 438 25.04 29.18 19.08
CA GLU A 438 24.36 30.12 18.17
C GLU A 438 22.85 29.81 18.01
N VAL A 439 22.33 28.78 18.68
CA VAL A 439 20.92 28.30 18.53
C VAL A 439 19.86 29.32 18.93
N LYS A 440 20.22 30.37 19.67
CA LYS A 440 19.29 31.45 20.05
C LYS A 440 19.14 32.53 18.97
N GLU A 441 20.03 32.54 17.98
CA GLU A 441 20.06 33.52 16.91
C GLU A 441 19.23 33.02 15.71
N LYS A 442 18.12 33.70 15.43
CA LYS A 442 17.29 33.42 14.24
C LYS A 442 17.99 33.93 12.99
N GLU A 443 17.95 33.15 11.93
CA GLU A 443 18.30 33.59 10.58
C GLU A 443 17.03 33.98 9.83
N ASP A 444 17.07 35.07 9.07
CA ASP A 444 15.88 35.54 8.35
C ASP A 444 15.33 34.46 7.40
N ASP A 445 14.05 34.11 7.58
CA ASP A 445 13.26 33.17 6.77
C ASP A 445 13.86 31.77 6.54
N SER A 446 14.81 31.33 7.38
CA SER A 446 15.45 30.01 7.26
C SER A 446 14.66 28.89 7.94
N TRP A 447 14.55 27.73 7.27
CA TRP A 447 13.95 26.52 7.86
C TRP A 447 14.77 25.97 9.04
N SER A 448 16.06 26.31 9.14
CA SER A 448 16.91 25.94 10.27
C SER A 448 16.40 26.50 11.60
N ASN A 449 15.56 27.53 11.57
CA ASN A 449 14.94 28.10 12.76
C ASN A 449 14.05 27.10 13.52
N TYR A 450 13.40 26.14 12.84
CA TYR A 450 12.63 25.09 13.53
C TYR A 450 13.57 24.17 14.32
N VAL A 451 14.73 23.85 13.75
CA VAL A 451 15.77 23.04 14.43
C VAL A 451 16.33 23.79 15.63
N LYS A 452 16.74 25.04 15.44
CA LYS A 452 17.24 25.92 16.51
C LYS A 452 16.22 26.07 17.63
N GLY A 453 14.96 26.32 17.27
CA GLY A 453 13.87 26.49 18.22
C GLY A 453 13.61 25.24 19.05
N MET A 454 13.61 24.04 18.45
CA MET A 454 13.46 22.79 19.19
C MET A 454 14.60 22.56 20.19
N ILE A 455 15.85 22.85 19.79
CA ILE A 455 17.00 22.78 20.70
C ILE A 455 16.81 23.73 21.89
N VAL A 456 16.42 24.98 21.63
CA VAL A 456 16.19 25.99 22.67
C VAL A 456 15.08 25.54 23.63
N MET A 457 13.97 24.99 23.12
CA MET A 457 12.86 24.56 23.97
C MET A 457 13.21 23.33 24.81
N LEU A 458 13.91 22.35 24.24
CA LEU A 458 14.39 21.16 24.97
C LEU A 458 15.40 21.55 26.07
N GLN A 459 16.39 22.39 25.75
CA GLN A 459 17.34 22.88 26.75
C GLN A 459 16.64 23.69 27.85
N GLY A 460 15.66 24.52 27.47
CA GLY A 460 14.83 25.28 28.41
C GLY A 460 13.99 24.42 29.35
N ALA A 461 13.63 23.20 28.93
CA ALA A 461 12.93 22.21 29.75
C ALA A 461 13.87 21.35 30.63
N GLY A 462 15.18 21.55 30.52
CA GLY A 462 16.19 20.86 31.34
C GLY A 462 16.88 19.67 30.68
N TYR A 463 16.59 19.41 29.40
CA TYR A 463 17.26 18.37 28.63
C TYR A 463 18.64 18.83 28.16
N THR A 464 19.64 17.94 28.21
CA THR A 464 21.03 18.29 27.86
C THR A 464 21.34 17.91 26.43
N ILE A 465 21.67 18.92 25.62
CA ILE A 465 22.19 18.77 24.26
C ILE A 465 23.57 19.43 24.28
N ASP A 466 24.63 18.63 24.30
CA ASP A 466 26.01 19.04 24.56
C ASP A 466 26.99 18.77 23.41
N LYS A 467 26.48 18.17 22.32
CA LYS A 467 27.23 17.86 21.09
C LYS A 467 26.42 18.26 19.87
N GLY A 468 27.12 18.43 18.76
CA GLY A 468 26.58 18.67 17.45
C GLY A 468 26.02 17.41 16.81
N PHE A 469 25.35 17.57 15.68
CA PHE A 469 24.79 16.48 14.89
C PHE A 469 24.68 16.89 13.42
N GLU A 470 24.58 15.89 12.55
CA GLU A 470 24.20 16.04 11.14
C GLU A 470 22.74 15.66 10.98
N LEU A 471 21.98 16.42 10.19
CA LEU A 471 20.59 16.13 9.87
C LEU A 471 20.30 16.44 8.40
N LEU A 472 19.92 15.42 7.65
CA LEU A 472 19.35 15.53 6.30
C LEU A 472 17.83 15.34 6.40
N ILE A 473 17.06 16.24 5.79
CA ILE A 473 15.59 16.12 5.73
C ILE A 473 15.07 16.04 4.29
N ASN A 474 13.93 15.36 4.13
CA ASN A 474 13.10 15.37 2.94
C ASN A 474 11.62 15.33 3.32
N GLY A 475 10.87 16.36 2.94
CA GLY A 475 9.44 16.49 3.12
C GLY A 475 8.66 16.16 1.86
N GLU A 476 7.68 15.28 1.98
CA GLU A 476 6.71 14.95 0.92
C GLU A 476 5.43 15.79 1.04
N ILE A 477 5.27 16.48 2.17
CA ILE A 477 4.16 17.39 2.42
C ILE A 477 4.28 18.60 1.47
N PRO A 478 3.30 18.85 0.58
CA PRO A 478 3.38 19.98 -0.32
C PRO A 478 3.43 21.29 0.47
N THR A 479 4.34 22.19 0.08
CA THR A 479 4.47 23.51 0.71
C THR A 479 3.14 24.25 0.68
N ALA A 480 2.76 24.87 1.81
CA ALA A 480 1.52 25.64 1.95
C ALA A 480 0.22 24.84 1.72
N SER A 481 0.27 23.50 1.81
CA SER A 481 -0.92 22.63 1.74
C SER A 481 -1.85 22.75 2.95
N GLY A 482 -1.38 23.33 4.06
CA GLY A 482 -2.13 23.30 5.32
C GLY A 482 -2.13 21.94 6.00
N LEU A 483 -1.28 20.99 5.57
CA LEU A 483 -1.11 19.64 6.16
C LEU A 483 0.00 19.58 7.24
N SER A 484 0.35 20.73 7.83
CA SER A 484 1.30 20.88 8.95
C SER A 484 2.76 20.49 8.68
N SER A 485 3.34 21.04 7.61
CA SER A 485 4.77 20.85 7.34
C SER A 485 5.69 21.39 8.46
N SER A 486 5.33 22.49 9.15
CA SER A 486 6.11 23.05 10.26
C SER A 486 6.11 22.10 11.46
N ALA A 487 4.93 21.71 11.95
CA ALA A 487 4.80 20.78 13.07
C ALA A 487 5.40 19.39 12.76
N SER A 488 5.32 18.92 11.51
CA SER A 488 6.02 17.70 11.08
C SER A 488 7.53 17.82 11.31
N LEU A 489 8.13 18.94 10.89
CA LEU A 489 9.56 19.20 11.08
C LEU A 489 9.93 19.39 12.56
N GLU A 490 9.12 20.11 13.34
CA GLU A 490 9.35 20.28 14.78
C GLU A 490 9.41 18.93 15.50
N LEU A 491 8.42 18.07 15.26
CA LEU A 491 8.36 16.77 15.91
C LEU A 491 9.40 15.79 15.35
N LEU A 492 9.81 15.94 14.08
CA LEU A 492 10.96 15.21 13.53
C LEU A 492 12.23 15.54 14.31
N VAL A 493 12.53 16.84 14.48
CA VAL A 493 13.69 17.29 15.25
C VAL A 493 13.56 16.85 16.71
N GLY A 494 12.36 16.92 17.28
CA GLY A 494 12.09 16.45 18.63
C GLY A 494 12.49 14.98 18.83
N VAL A 495 12.02 14.07 17.97
CA VAL A 495 12.36 12.64 18.09
C VAL A 495 13.83 12.34 17.74
N VAL A 496 14.43 13.12 16.82
CA VAL A 496 15.87 13.03 16.52
C VAL A 496 16.70 13.37 17.74
N LEU A 497 16.41 14.50 18.39
CA LEU A 497 17.16 14.95 19.57
C LEU A 497 16.90 14.05 20.78
N ASP A 498 15.66 13.58 20.96
CA ASP A 498 15.33 12.62 22.02
C ASP A 498 16.16 11.33 21.89
N ASP A 499 16.33 10.80 20.68
CA ASP A 499 17.11 9.58 20.43
C ASP A 499 18.63 9.81 20.49
N LEU A 500 19.15 10.79 19.74
CA LEU A 500 20.60 11.05 19.65
C LEU A 500 21.24 11.39 21.01
N PHE A 501 20.48 12.05 21.90
CA PHE A 501 20.93 12.43 23.24
C PHE A 501 20.30 11.58 24.35
N ASN A 502 19.47 10.59 23.99
CA ASN A 502 18.75 9.71 24.93
C ASN A 502 18.07 10.50 26.07
N LEU A 503 17.26 11.50 25.69
CA LEU A 503 16.65 12.48 26.60
C LEU A 503 15.47 11.89 27.39
N GLN A 504 14.78 10.91 26.82
CA GLN A 504 13.59 10.26 27.37
C GLN A 504 12.42 11.23 27.58
N VAL A 505 12.22 12.16 26.64
CA VAL A 505 11.17 13.17 26.73
C VAL A 505 9.79 12.51 26.65
N PRO A 506 8.90 12.69 27.64
CA PRO A 506 7.52 12.22 27.54
C PRO A 506 6.85 12.78 26.28
N ARG A 507 6.12 11.95 25.52
CA ARG A 507 5.55 12.36 24.22
C ARG A 507 4.70 13.63 24.32
N LEU A 508 3.91 13.78 25.39
CA LEU A 508 3.10 14.99 25.61
C LEU A 508 3.98 16.24 25.78
N GLU A 509 5.07 16.13 26.53
CA GLU A 509 6.02 17.24 26.70
C GLU A 509 6.70 17.56 25.38
N LEU A 510 7.14 16.56 24.61
CA LEU A 510 7.73 16.76 23.28
C LEU A 510 6.78 17.54 22.35
N VAL A 511 5.49 17.19 22.35
CA VAL A 511 4.42 17.88 21.61
C VAL A 511 4.26 19.33 22.07
N GLN A 512 4.23 19.57 23.39
CA GLN A 512 4.12 20.92 23.95
C GLN A 512 5.36 21.76 23.65
N LEU A 513 6.55 21.17 23.63
CA LEU A 513 7.78 21.85 23.25
C LEU A 513 7.80 22.20 21.76
N GLY A 514 7.30 21.32 20.89
CA GLY A 514 7.08 21.63 19.47
C GLY A 514 6.13 22.83 19.28
N GLN A 515 4.99 22.81 19.97
CA GLN A 515 4.05 23.93 19.95
C GLN A 515 4.71 25.22 20.45
N LYS A 516 5.50 25.13 21.52
CA LYS A 516 6.24 26.26 22.09
C LYS A 516 7.31 26.78 21.12
N THR A 517 7.95 25.91 20.35
CA THR A 517 8.85 26.31 19.26
C THR A 517 8.10 27.15 18.22
N GLU A 518 6.94 26.70 17.75
CA GLU A 518 6.13 27.44 16.78
C GLU A 518 5.73 28.82 17.35
N ASN A 519 5.26 28.86 18.60
CA ASN A 519 4.71 30.08 19.21
C ASN A 519 5.78 31.08 19.67
N GLU A 520 6.78 30.62 20.42
CA GLU A 520 7.76 31.50 21.08
C GLU A 520 9.04 31.70 20.26
N PHE A 521 9.48 30.67 19.53
CA PHE A 521 10.69 30.79 18.72
C PHE A 521 10.37 31.27 17.32
N ILE A 522 9.49 30.58 16.57
CA ILE A 522 9.13 30.95 15.19
C ILE A 522 8.28 32.23 15.19
N GLY A 523 7.33 32.34 16.12
CA GLY A 523 6.47 33.51 16.30
C GLY A 523 5.09 33.37 15.65
N VAL A 524 4.68 32.13 15.33
CA VAL A 524 3.38 31.81 14.76
C VAL A 524 2.47 31.32 15.89
N ASN A 525 1.41 32.07 16.19
CA ASN A 525 0.42 31.62 17.17
C ASN A 525 -0.36 30.43 16.60
N SER A 526 -0.43 29.34 17.35
CA SER A 526 -1.17 28.13 17.00
C SER A 526 -1.66 27.41 18.27
N GLY A 527 -2.71 26.60 18.15
CA GLY A 527 -3.05 25.66 19.21
C GLY A 527 -2.22 24.39 19.10
N ILE A 528 -2.53 23.39 19.93
CA ILE A 528 -1.75 22.15 20.03
C ILE A 528 -2.12 21.12 18.95
N LEU A 529 -3.15 21.38 18.14
CA LEU A 529 -3.76 20.43 17.20
C LEU A 529 -2.71 19.67 16.37
N ASP A 530 -1.83 20.43 15.71
CA ASP A 530 -0.91 19.91 14.71
C ASP A 530 0.13 19.02 15.35
N GLN A 531 0.83 19.55 16.34
CA GLN A 531 1.84 18.82 17.10
C GLN A 531 1.23 17.61 17.80
N PHE A 532 0.00 17.71 18.32
CA PHE A 532 -0.65 16.58 18.99
C PHE A 532 -1.01 15.47 18.00
N ALA A 533 -1.61 15.80 16.86
CA ALA A 533 -1.95 14.82 15.83
C ALA A 533 -0.71 14.08 15.31
N ILE A 534 0.37 14.83 15.08
CA ILE A 534 1.64 14.33 14.58
C ILE A 534 2.39 13.53 15.66
N GLY A 535 2.37 13.99 16.90
CA GLY A 535 3.03 13.32 18.01
C GLY A 535 2.32 12.05 18.49
N PHE A 536 1.00 12.03 18.53
CA PHE A 536 0.19 10.92 19.07
C PHE A 536 -0.46 10.03 18.00
N GLY A 537 -0.20 10.31 16.72
CA GLY A 537 -0.75 9.55 15.61
C GLY A 537 -0.62 8.03 15.77
N GLU A 538 -1.66 7.30 15.38
CA GLU A 538 -1.61 5.84 15.30
C GLU A 538 -2.22 5.37 13.98
N VAL A 539 -1.62 4.33 13.42
CA VAL A 539 -2.05 3.72 12.17
C VAL A 539 -3.54 3.35 12.23
N LYS A 540 -4.33 3.82 11.25
CA LYS A 540 -5.80 3.62 11.19
C LYS A 540 -6.58 4.18 12.40
N LYS A 541 -6.07 5.20 13.09
CA LYS A 541 -6.81 5.89 14.16
C LYS A 541 -6.81 7.41 13.98
N ALA A 542 -7.96 8.01 14.24
CA ALA A 542 -8.10 9.45 14.47
C ALA A 542 -8.05 9.72 15.97
N ILE A 543 -7.88 10.99 16.36
CA ILE A 543 -7.70 11.42 17.74
C ILE A 543 -8.79 12.41 18.06
N LEU A 544 -9.76 12.05 18.91
CA LEU A 544 -10.64 13.06 19.49
C LEU A 544 -9.88 13.70 20.65
N LEU A 545 -9.47 14.95 20.50
CA LEU A 545 -8.71 15.69 21.51
C LEU A 545 -9.56 16.82 22.08
N ASP A 546 -9.66 16.86 23.40
CA ASP A 546 -10.14 18.01 24.16
C ASP A 546 -8.96 18.96 24.39
N CYS A 547 -8.89 20.06 23.64
CA CYS A 547 -7.75 20.98 23.71
C CYS A 547 -7.73 21.80 25.02
N ASN A 548 -8.82 21.82 25.79
CA ASN A 548 -8.85 22.48 27.10
C ASN A 548 -8.17 21.61 28.18
N THR A 549 -8.44 20.30 28.17
CA THR A 549 -7.94 19.38 29.21
C THR A 549 -6.78 18.50 28.77
N LEU A 550 -6.45 18.50 27.48
CA LEU A 550 -5.50 17.59 26.81
C LEU A 550 -5.86 16.10 26.94
N LYS A 551 -7.10 15.79 27.37
CA LYS A 551 -7.62 14.43 27.32
C LYS A 551 -7.94 14.07 25.89
N TYR A 552 -7.62 12.84 25.50
CA TYR A 552 -7.84 12.36 24.16
C TYR A 552 -8.37 10.93 24.13
N GLU A 553 -9.04 10.61 23.04
CA GLU A 553 -9.51 9.27 22.71
C GLU A 553 -9.02 8.88 21.32
N MET A 554 -8.38 7.71 21.22
CA MET A 554 -7.98 7.13 19.94
C MET A 554 -9.16 6.41 19.32
N VAL A 555 -9.67 6.92 18.20
CA VAL A 555 -10.86 6.40 17.52
C VAL A 555 -10.44 5.63 16.26
N PRO A 556 -10.76 4.32 16.15
CA PRO A 556 -10.49 3.55 14.93
C PRO A 556 -11.20 4.17 13.71
N VAL A 557 -10.48 4.31 12.61
CA VAL A 557 -11.06 4.81 11.36
C VAL A 557 -11.64 3.67 10.54
N GLU A 558 -12.97 3.57 10.58
CA GLU A 558 -13.78 2.55 9.91
C GLU A 558 -14.70 3.20 8.87
N LEU A 559 -14.15 3.48 7.68
CA LEU A 559 -14.86 4.16 6.60
C LEU A 559 -15.59 3.23 5.62
N ARG A 560 -15.52 1.91 5.85
CA ARG A 560 -16.07 0.88 4.95
C ARG A 560 -15.46 0.99 3.55
N ASP A 561 -16.29 1.22 2.53
CA ASP A 561 -15.98 1.39 1.11
C ASP A 561 -15.71 2.86 0.74
N TYR A 562 -15.53 3.75 1.72
CA TYR A 562 -15.17 5.15 1.49
C TYR A 562 -13.69 5.42 1.79
N ASP A 563 -13.11 6.29 0.99
CA ASP A 563 -11.78 6.86 1.17
C ASP A 563 -11.85 8.33 1.58
N ILE A 564 -10.80 8.81 2.26
CA ILE A 564 -10.59 10.25 2.46
C ILE A 564 -9.72 10.74 1.30
N VAL A 565 -10.28 11.61 0.46
CA VAL A 565 -9.54 12.26 -0.63
C VAL A 565 -9.17 13.68 -0.20
N ILE A 566 -7.87 13.96 -0.12
CA ILE A 566 -7.31 15.30 0.09
C ILE A 566 -7.28 16.03 -1.25
N MET A 567 -7.78 17.26 -1.27
CA MET A 567 -7.84 18.13 -2.44
C MET A 567 -7.03 19.39 -2.16
N ASN A 568 -5.81 19.49 -2.71
CA ASN A 568 -4.98 20.68 -2.58
C ASN A 568 -5.39 21.74 -3.60
N THR A 569 -5.68 22.94 -3.13
CA THR A 569 -6.01 24.10 -3.98
C THR A 569 -4.85 24.51 -4.88
N ASN A 570 -3.60 24.19 -4.53
CA ASN A 570 -2.39 24.70 -5.18
C ASN A 570 -2.29 26.23 -5.21
N LYS A 571 -3.07 26.92 -4.38
CA LYS A 571 -3.05 28.37 -4.27
C LYS A 571 -1.68 28.84 -3.78
N PRO A 572 -0.97 29.69 -4.53
CA PRO A 572 0.32 30.24 -4.10
C PRO A 572 0.18 31.06 -2.80
N ARG A 573 1.23 31.06 -1.97
CA ARG A 573 1.25 31.75 -0.67
C ARG A 573 0.83 33.22 -0.81
N ALA A 574 -0.18 33.60 -0.04
CA ALA A 574 -0.42 34.97 0.42
C ALA A 574 -0.34 34.99 1.95
N LEU A 575 -0.33 36.18 2.57
CA LEU A 575 -0.16 36.50 4.00
C LEU A 575 -1.20 35.80 4.95
N THR A 576 -1.23 34.47 5.00
CA THR A 576 -2.16 33.66 5.79
C THR A 576 -2.00 33.88 7.29
N GLU A 577 -0.77 34.11 7.76
CA GLU A 577 -0.46 34.35 9.17
C GLU A 577 -1.13 35.62 9.73
N SER A 578 -1.27 36.67 8.92
CA SER A 578 -1.89 37.92 9.36
C SER A 578 -3.39 37.73 9.66
N LYS A 579 -4.08 36.93 8.85
CA LYS A 579 -5.51 36.65 8.98
C LYS A 579 -5.82 35.59 10.03
N TYR A 580 -4.95 34.61 10.21
CA TYR A 580 -5.07 33.67 11.31
C TYR A 580 -4.96 34.39 12.67
N ASN A 581 -3.97 35.27 12.84
CA ASN A 581 -3.81 36.06 14.06
C ASN A 581 -5.00 37.00 14.32
N GLU A 582 -5.63 37.55 13.26
CA GLU A 582 -6.87 38.32 13.37
C GLU A 582 -7.99 37.47 14.01
N ARG A 583 -8.22 36.24 13.51
CA ARG A 583 -9.24 35.32 14.06
C ARG A 583 -9.01 34.95 15.51
N PHE A 584 -7.75 34.73 15.87
CA PHE A 584 -7.35 34.48 17.25
C PHE A 584 -7.65 35.68 18.16
N ALA A 585 -7.32 36.90 17.72
CA ALA A 585 -7.59 38.12 18.48
C ALA A 585 -9.11 38.38 18.62
N GLU A 586 -9.88 38.19 17.55
CA GLU A 586 -11.34 38.37 17.53
C GLU A 586 -12.03 37.42 18.54
N THR A 587 -11.70 36.14 18.50
CA THR A 587 -12.31 35.15 19.42
C THR A 587 -11.91 35.36 20.88
N ARG A 588 -10.69 35.82 21.16
CA ARG A 588 -10.27 36.22 22.52
C ARG A 588 -11.03 37.44 23.03
N GLU A 589 -11.26 38.44 22.20
CA GLU A 589 -12.06 39.61 22.59
C GLU A 589 -13.52 39.21 22.84
N ALA A 590 -14.09 38.33 22.01
CA ALA A 590 -15.43 37.80 22.24
C ALA A 590 -15.54 37.02 23.57
N LEU A 591 -14.57 36.14 23.86
CA LEU A 591 -14.48 35.43 25.12
C LEU A 591 -14.42 36.39 26.32
N LYS A 592 -13.55 37.40 26.26
CA LYS A 592 -13.40 38.41 27.31
C LYS A 592 -14.71 39.15 27.58
N ARG A 593 -15.49 39.45 26.53
CA ARG A 593 -16.81 40.09 26.67
C ARG A 593 -17.81 39.16 27.33
N MET A 594 -17.86 37.89 26.93
CA MET A 594 -18.73 36.90 27.55
C MET A 594 -18.39 36.64 29.03
N GLN A 595 -17.10 36.65 29.38
CA GLN A 595 -16.60 36.52 30.76
C GLN A 595 -17.05 37.65 31.71
N SER A 596 -17.61 38.74 31.18
CA SER A 596 -18.22 39.78 32.02
C SER A 596 -19.45 39.30 32.80
N LYS A 597 -20.09 38.20 32.36
CA LYS A 597 -21.28 37.60 32.98
C LYS A 597 -21.24 36.08 33.10
N LEU A 598 -20.50 35.39 32.24
CA LEU A 598 -20.40 33.93 32.23
C LEU A 598 -19.11 33.49 32.93
N ALA A 599 -19.21 32.47 33.77
CA ALA A 599 -18.06 31.85 34.43
C ALA A 599 -17.48 30.75 33.53
N ILE A 600 -16.79 31.17 32.47
CA ILE A 600 -16.12 30.29 31.49
C ILE A 600 -14.65 30.68 31.34
N GLU A 601 -13.78 29.71 31.09
CA GLU A 601 -12.37 29.96 30.79
C GLU A 601 -12.11 29.98 29.27
N SER A 602 -12.99 29.35 28.49
CA SER A 602 -12.89 29.23 27.04
C SER A 602 -14.27 29.25 26.36
N LEU A 603 -14.32 29.55 25.06
CA LEU A 603 -15.57 29.48 24.28
C LEU A 603 -16.07 28.03 24.14
N GLY A 604 -15.17 27.04 24.17
CA GLY A 604 -15.50 25.62 24.06
C GLY A 604 -16.34 25.04 25.20
N GLU A 605 -16.52 25.79 26.30
CA GLU A 605 -17.38 25.41 27.42
C GLU A 605 -18.88 25.64 27.16
N LEU A 606 -19.22 26.50 26.19
CA LEU A 606 -20.60 26.88 25.93
C LEU A 606 -21.35 25.82 25.08
N SER A 607 -22.61 25.57 25.44
CA SER A 607 -23.58 25.00 24.50
C SER A 607 -23.99 26.05 23.45
N ASN A 608 -24.56 25.59 22.33
CA ASN A 608 -25.06 26.49 21.29
C ASN A 608 -26.16 27.42 21.84
N GLU A 609 -27.07 26.90 22.67
CA GLU A 609 -28.16 27.68 23.25
C GLU A 609 -27.65 28.73 24.24
N GLU A 610 -26.67 28.38 25.08
CA GLU A 610 -26.05 29.34 26.00
C GLU A 610 -25.31 30.45 25.25
N PHE A 611 -24.61 30.11 24.17
CA PHE A 611 -23.96 31.12 23.33
C PHE A 611 -24.99 32.08 22.72
N ASP A 612 -26.03 31.56 22.06
CA ASP A 612 -27.04 32.38 21.38
C ASP A 612 -27.75 33.33 22.35
N ALA A 613 -28.11 32.83 23.54
CA ALA A 613 -28.77 33.60 24.60
C ALA A 613 -27.90 34.73 25.18
N ASN A 614 -26.59 34.73 24.93
CA ASN A 614 -25.63 35.68 25.50
C ASN A 614 -24.86 36.50 24.44
N THR A 615 -25.26 36.43 23.16
CA THR A 615 -24.60 37.17 22.06
C THR A 615 -24.60 38.69 22.26
N ASP A 616 -25.61 39.24 22.95
CA ASP A 616 -25.70 40.66 23.33
C ASP A 616 -24.49 41.12 24.17
N LEU A 617 -23.82 40.22 24.91
CA LEU A 617 -22.61 40.55 25.68
C LEU A 617 -21.44 40.89 24.77
N ILE A 618 -21.37 40.28 23.58
CA ILE A 618 -20.33 40.54 22.59
C ILE A 618 -20.66 41.84 21.83
N GLY A 619 -21.90 41.96 21.33
CA GLY A 619 -22.42 43.13 20.63
C GLY A 619 -21.91 43.33 19.19
N ASP A 620 -20.61 43.23 18.95
CA ASP A 620 -20.03 43.35 17.60
C ASP A 620 -20.40 42.16 16.72
N GLU A 621 -21.01 42.41 15.57
CA GLU A 621 -21.53 41.36 14.67
C GLU A 621 -20.43 40.43 14.14
N THR A 622 -19.24 40.96 13.86
CA THR A 622 -18.10 40.16 13.37
C THR A 622 -17.62 39.24 14.49
N LEU A 623 -17.42 39.78 15.69
CA LEU A 623 -17.02 38.99 16.85
C LEU A 623 -18.05 37.92 17.20
N ILE A 624 -19.35 38.22 17.08
CA ILE A 624 -20.43 37.24 17.26
C ILE A 624 -20.27 36.11 16.24
N LYS A 625 -20.04 36.40 14.96
CA LYS A 625 -19.81 35.36 13.95
C LYS A 625 -18.60 34.47 14.30
N ARG A 626 -17.46 35.07 14.68
CA ARG A 626 -16.24 34.30 15.01
C ARG A 626 -16.46 33.40 16.23
N ALA A 627 -17.10 33.92 17.27
CA ALA A 627 -17.39 33.15 18.47
C ALA A 627 -18.48 32.09 18.22
N ARG A 628 -19.47 32.39 17.37
CA ARG A 628 -20.50 31.41 16.97
C ARG A 628 -19.86 30.21 16.31
N HIS A 629 -18.98 30.43 15.33
CA HIS A 629 -18.21 29.34 14.73
C HIS A 629 -17.47 28.53 15.79
N ALA A 630 -16.69 29.17 16.67
CA ALA A 630 -15.89 28.47 17.69
C ALA A 630 -16.77 27.57 18.59
N VAL A 631 -17.92 28.06 19.06
CA VAL A 631 -18.85 27.30 19.89
C VAL A 631 -19.54 26.18 19.09
N TYR A 632 -20.10 26.53 17.93
CA TYR A 632 -20.88 25.59 17.13
C TYR A 632 -20.03 24.48 16.56
N GLU A 633 -18.81 24.79 16.10
CA GLU A 633 -17.88 23.82 15.56
C GLU A 633 -17.41 22.84 16.64
N ASN A 634 -17.12 23.33 17.85
CA ASN A 634 -16.79 22.48 18.99
C ASN A 634 -17.92 21.46 19.29
N ASN A 635 -19.16 21.93 19.37
CA ASN A 635 -20.30 21.05 19.62
C ASN A 635 -20.60 20.12 18.44
N ARG A 636 -20.35 20.58 17.21
CA ARG A 636 -20.41 19.77 15.99
C ARG A 636 -19.39 18.63 16.02
N THR A 637 -18.16 18.89 16.44
CA THR A 637 -17.11 17.85 16.58
C THR A 637 -17.54 16.73 17.52
N LYS A 638 -18.12 17.08 18.68
CA LYS A 638 -18.66 16.10 19.64
C LYS A 638 -19.75 15.22 19.03
N ILE A 639 -20.61 15.79 18.18
CA ILE A 639 -21.67 15.04 17.49
C ILE A 639 -21.10 14.21 16.34
N ALA A 640 -20.15 14.77 15.59
CA ALA A 640 -19.50 14.12 14.46
C ALA A 640 -18.72 12.88 14.90
N GLN A 641 -17.97 12.96 15.99
CA GLN A 641 -17.28 11.78 16.53
C GLN A 641 -18.26 10.68 16.93
N LYS A 642 -19.39 11.01 17.56
CA LYS A 642 -20.43 10.02 17.89
C LYS A 642 -21.04 9.37 16.65
N ALA A 643 -21.32 10.16 15.61
CA ALA A 643 -21.82 9.65 14.33
C ALA A 643 -20.80 8.73 13.65
N PHE A 644 -19.52 9.11 13.69
CA PHE A 644 -18.40 8.36 13.15
C PHE A 644 -18.25 7.00 13.85
N VAL A 645 -18.19 6.98 15.19
CA VAL A 645 -18.11 5.75 15.99
C VAL A 645 -19.33 4.85 15.81
N ALA A 646 -20.52 5.43 15.60
CA ALA A 646 -21.73 4.67 15.29
C ALA A 646 -21.77 4.12 13.86
N GLY A 647 -20.76 4.39 13.02
CA GLY A 647 -20.72 4.01 11.61
C GLY A 647 -21.79 4.71 10.75
N ASN A 648 -22.36 5.82 11.23
CA ASN A 648 -23.30 6.65 10.48
C ASN A 648 -22.52 7.68 9.63
N LEU A 649 -21.85 7.16 8.61
CA LEU A 649 -20.95 7.96 7.77
C LEU A 649 -21.70 9.02 6.95
N THR A 650 -22.97 8.78 6.59
CA THR A 650 -23.83 9.80 5.95
C THR A 650 -23.99 11.01 6.87
N LYS A 651 -24.34 10.78 8.16
CA LYS A 651 -24.47 11.89 9.11
C LYS A 651 -23.12 12.59 9.35
N PHE A 652 -22.04 11.83 9.40
CA PHE A 652 -20.71 12.41 9.52
C PHE A 652 -20.38 13.32 8.32
N GLY A 653 -20.65 12.88 7.08
CA GLY A 653 -20.51 13.68 5.86
C GLY A 653 -21.36 14.95 5.86
N GLU A 654 -22.62 14.89 6.31
CA GLU A 654 -23.45 16.09 6.49
C GLU A 654 -22.82 17.10 7.47
N LEU A 655 -22.19 16.61 8.54
CA LEU A 655 -21.50 17.45 9.51
C LEU A 655 -20.21 18.05 8.95
N LEU A 656 -19.51 17.36 8.06
CA LEU A 656 -18.40 17.95 7.30
C LEU A 656 -18.88 19.14 6.46
N ASN A 657 -19.99 18.98 5.73
CA ASN A 657 -20.53 20.06 4.89
C ASN A 657 -20.97 21.26 5.74
N ALA A 658 -21.64 21.00 6.86
CA ALA A 658 -22.09 22.05 7.77
C ALA A 658 -20.91 22.77 8.47
N SER A 659 -19.81 22.06 8.69
CA SER A 659 -18.56 22.63 9.17
C SER A 659 -17.93 23.55 8.12
N HIS A 660 -17.87 23.13 6.85
CA HIS A 660 -17.39 23.97 5.75
C HIS A 660 -18.18 25.27 5.64
N ALA A 661 -19.52 25.19 5.66
CA ALA A 661 -20.38 26.37 5.62
C ALA A 661 -20.12 27.32 6.81
N SER A 662 -19.89 26.78 8.02
CA SER A 662 -19.54 27.60 9.19
C SER A 662 -18.20 28.31 9.02
N LEU A 663 -17.19 27.64 8.46
CA LEU A 663 -15.87 28.23 8.17
C LEU A 663 -15.92 29.28 7.06
N LYS A 664 -16.83 29.11 6.11
CA LYS A 664 -17.08 30.05 5.02
C LYS A 664 -17.82 31.30 5.51
N ASP A 665 -18.96 31.12 6.17
CA ASP A 665 -19.92 32.21 6.41
C ASP A 665 -19.71 32.93 7.76
N ASP A 666 -19.38 32.18 8.80
CA ASP A 666 -19.19 32.70 10.16
C ASP A 666 -17.72 32.90 10.51
N TYR A 667 -16.82 32.06 10.01
CA TYR A 667 -15.39 32.23 10.24
C TYR A 667 -14.66 32.96 9.11
N GLU A 668 -15.21 32.97 7.88
CA GLU A 668 -14.62 33.67 6.73
C GLU A 668 -13.13 33.34 6.54
N VAL A 669 -12.81 32.04 6.52
CA VAL A 669 -11.45 31.52 6.34
C VAL A 669 -11.30 30.62 5.13
N THR A 670 -12.31 30.47 4.27
CA THR A 670 -12.19 29.62 3.08
C THR A 670 -11.63 30.40 1.89
N GLY A 671 -12.49 31.01 1.08
CA GLY A 671 -12.16 31.65 -0.19
C GLY A 671 -12.59 30.81 -1.40
N ILE A 672 -12.57 31.44 -2.57
CA ILE A 672 -13.10 30.86 -3.81
C ILE A 672 -12.50 29.49 -4.11
N GLU A 673 -11.22 29.28 -3.82
CA GLU A 673 -10.55 28.01 -4.09
C GLU A 673 -11.11 26.87 -3.23
N LEU A 674 -11.15 27.04 -1.91
CA LEU A 674 -11.64 26.03 -0.99
C LEU A 674 -13.15 25.81 -1.15
N ASP A 675 -13.91 26.88 -1.38
CA ASP A 675 -15.36 26.81 -1.62
C ASP A 675 -15.63 26.02 -2.90
N THR A 676 -14.88 26.29 -3.98
CA THR A 676 -15.05 25.57 -5.24
C THR A 676 -14.77 24.08 -5.09
N LEU A 677 -13.68 23.70 -4.40
CA LEU A 677 -13.37 22.29 -4.17
C LEU A 677 -14.46 21.60 -3.35
N ALA A 678 -14.79 22.14 -2.17
CA ALA A 678 -15.73 21.48 -1.26
C ALA A 678 -17.15 21.42 -1.84
N GLU A 679 -17.67 22.52 -2.38
CA GLU A 679 -19.04 22.56 -2.92
C GLU A 679 -19.19 21.76 -4.21
N THR A 680 -18.13 21.64 -5.02
CA THR A 680 -18.14 20.77 -6.21
C THR A 680 -18.06 19.31 -5.79
N ALA A 681 -17.19 18.97 -4.84
CA ALA A 681 -17.07 17.62 -4.30
C ALA A 681 -18.40 17.12 -3.70
N GLN A 682 -19.08 17.96 -2.91
CA GLN A 682 -20.37 17.65 -2.28
C GLN A 682 -21.49 17.30 -3.29
N LYS A 683 -21.38 17.73 -4.54
CA LYS A 683 -22.35 17.46 -5.60
C LYS A 683 -22.09 16.14 -6.34
N GLN A 684 -20.92 15.54 -6.15
CA GLN A 684 -20.55 14.32 -6.88
C GLN A 684 -21.27 13.10 -6.30
N ALA A 685 -21.61 12.15 -7.19
CA ALA A 685 -22.16 10.88 -6.77
C ALA A 685 -21.12 10.08 -5.97
N GLY A 686 -21.56 9.42 -4.90
CA GLY A 686 -20.67 8.66 -4.02
C GLY A 686 -19.89 9.51 -3.00
N VAL A 687 -20.14 10.81 -2.89
CA VAL A 687 -19.53 11.67 -1.88
C VAL A 687 -20.47 11.87 -0.69
N LEU A 688 -20.01 11.56 0.52
CA LEU A 688 -20.80 11.75 1.74
C LEU A 688 -20.73 13.20 2.24
N GLY A 689 -19.58 13.84 2.08
CA GLY A 689 -19.36 15.21 2.44
C GLY A 689 -17.92 15.65 2.20
N ALA A 690 -17.71 16.95 2.13
CA ALA A 690 -16.41 17.56 1.92
C ALA A 690 -16.30 18.90 2.65
N ARG A 691 -15.10 19.25 3.12
CA ARG A 691 -14.79 20.52 3.77
C ARG A 691 -13.34 20.92 3.56
N MET A 692 -12.99 22.18 3.87
CA MET A 692 -11.59 22.63 3.91
C MET A 692 -10.87 21.95 5.08
N THR A 693 -9.54 21.85 5.13
CA THR A 693 -8.81 21.43 6.34
C THR A 693 -7.56 22.28 6.59
N GLY A 694 -7.19 22.48 7.86
CA GLY A 694 -6.12 23.35 8.31
C GLY A 694 -6.57 24.79 8.55
N ALA A 695 -5.64 25.74 8.41
CA ALA A 695 -5.86 27.15 8.75
C ALA A 695 -6.81 27.92 7.81
N GLY A 696 -7.13 27.37 6.63
CA GLY A 696 -7.88 28.06 5.60
C GLY A 696 -7.06 29.05 4.75
N PHE A 697 -7.76 29.91 4.00
CA PHE A 697 -7.26 30.92 3.07
C PHE A 697 -6.52 30.37 1.83
N GLY A 698 -6.61 29.05 1.62
CA GLY A 698 -5.86 28.26 0.65
C GLY A 698 -5.63 26.86 1.23
N GLY A 699 -4.56 26.18 0.80
CA GLY A 699 -4.23 24.86 1.32
C GLY A 699 -5.16 23.77 0.80
N CYS A 700 -5.60 22.87 1.69
CA CYS A 700 -6.33 21.67 1.31
C CYS A 700 -7.79 21.66 1.77
N ALA A 701 -8.57 20.84 1.08
CA ALA A 701 -9.86 20.32 1.51
C ALA A 701 -9.79 18.78 1.62
N ILE A 702 -10.78 18.18 2.26
CA ILE A 702 -10.97 16.72 2.35
C ILE A 702 -12.39 16.36 1.92
N ALA A 703 -12.55 15.22 1.29
CA ALA A 703 -13.83 14.62 0.93
C ALA A 703 -13.88 13.15 1.34
N LEU A 704 -15.06 12.68 1.74
CA LEU A 704 -15.33 11.25 1.91
C LEU A 704 -16.01 10.69 0.66
N VAL A 705 -15.28 9.89 -0.11
CA VAL A 705 -15.65 9.47 -1.47
C VAL A 705 -15.70 7.95 -1.52
N ALA A 706 -16.73 7.37 -2.13
CA ALA A 706 -16.80 5.93 -2.37
C ALA A 706 -15.59 5.49 -3.21
N HIS A 707 -14.96 4.39 -2.84
CA HIS A 707 -13.70 3.90 -3.41
C HIS A 707 -13.78 3.73 -4.94
N ASP A 708 -14.88 3.16 -5.42
CA ASP A 708 -15.14 2.95 -6.86
C ASP A 708 -15.45 4.24 -7.64
N LYS A 709 -15.56 5.38 -6.95
CA LYS A 709 -15.85 6.71 -7.52
C LYS A 709 -14.69 7.67 -7.45
N VAL A 710 -13.56 7.30 -6.85
CA VAL A 710 -12.42 8.21 -6.66
C VAL A 710 -11.90 8.76 -7.99
N ALA A 711 -11.71 7.92 -9.02
CA ALA A 711 -11.20 8.37 -10.32
C ALA A 711 -12.16 9.37 -11.01
N ASP A 712 -13.46 9.02 -11.09
CA ASP A 712 -14.50 9.89 -11.65
C ASP A 712 -14.61 11.22 -10.87
N PHE A 713 -14.45 11.15 -9.55
CA PHE A 713 -14.47 12.30 -8.65
C PHE A 713 -13.30 13.26 -8.90
N GLU A 714 -12.07 12.75 -9.00
CA GLU A 714 -10.88 13.57 -9.24
C GLU A 714 -10.96 14.31 -10.57
N GLU A 715 -11.43 13.63 -11.63
CA GLU A 715 -11.64 14.23 -12.94
C GLU A 715 -12.71 15.32 -12.89
N ALA A 716 -13.88 15.02 -12.33
CA ALA A 716 -15.01 15.95 -12.31
C ALA A 716 -14.76 17.19 -11.43
N VAL A 717 -14.19 17.00 -10.24
CA VAL A 717 -13.87 18.12 -9.33
C VAL A 717 -12.69 18.92 -9.88
N GLY A 718 -11.66 18.26 -10.40
CA GLY A 718 -10.50 18.92 -11.01
C GLY A 718 -10.88 19.81 -12.18
N ALA A 719 -11.72 19.30 -13.10
CA ALA A 719 -12.16 20.04 -14.28
C ALA A 719 -13.00 21.28 -13.93
N GLU A 720 -13.94 21.17 -12.98
CA GLU A 720 -14.73 22.34 -12.57
C GLU A 720 -13.88 23.33 -11.77
N TYR A 721 -12.97 22.86 -10.93
CA TYR A 721 -12.03 23.71 -10.21
C TYR A 721 -11.17 24.53 -11.16
N GLU A 722 -10.52 23.90 -12.13
CA GLU A 722 -9.66 24.58 -13.09
C GLU A 722 -10.44 25.60 -13.94
N LYS A 723 -11.69 25.27 -14.30
CA LYS A 723 -12.60 26.18 -15.01
C LYS A 723 -12.97 27.41 -14.19
N VAL A 724 -13.25 27.26 -12.89
CA VAL A 724 -13.72 28.36 -12.02
C VAL A 724 -12.55 29.20 -11.49
N VAL A 725 -11.48 28.53 -11.06
CA VAL A 725 -10.35 29.14 -10.35
C VAL A 725 -9.21 29.53 -11.31
N GLY A 726 -9.10 28.84 -12.46
CA GLY A 726 -8.16 29.17 -13.53
C GLY A 726 -6.80 28.45 -13.44
N TYR A 727 -6.63 27.51 -12.52
CA TYR A 727 -5.45 26.65 -12.38
C TYR A 727 -5.82 25.31 -11.72
N PRO A 728 -5.04 24.23 -11.90
CA PRO A 728 -5.44 22.89 -11.46
C PRO A 728 -5.24 22.67 -9.95
N ALA A 729 -6.15 21.87 -9.37
CA ALA A 729 -5.99 21.29 -8.04
C ALA A 729 -5.15 20.00 -8.10
N SER A 730 -4.73 19.49 -6.94
CA SER A 730 -4.09 18.17 -6.82
C SER A 730 -4.85 17.30 -5.84
N PHE A 731 -4.90 16.00 -6.11
CA PHE A 731 -5.68 15.03 -5.34
C PHE A 731 -4.78 13.95 -4.76
N TYR A 732 -5.07 13.54 -3.53
CA TYR A 732 -4.33 12.49 -2.83
C TYR A 732 -5.30 11.66 -1.99
N VAL A 733 -5.30 10.34 -2.17
CA VAL A 733 -6.04 9.44 -1.27
C VAL A 733 -5.24 9.30 0.03
N ALA A 734 -5.82 9.77 1.14
CA ALA A 734 -5.15 9.78 2.43
C ALA A 734 -5.07 8.37 3.02
N GLN A 735 -3.88 7.98 3.47
CA GLN A 735 -3.70 6.83 4.34
C GLN A 735 -3.31 7.29 5.74
N ILE A 736 -3.99 6.76 6.76
CA ILE A 736 -3.75 7.16 8.15
C ILE A 736 -2.53 6.43 8.73
N GLY A 737 -1.49 7.21 9.02
CA GLY A 737 -0.17 6.76 9.47
C GLY A 737 0.03 6.82 10.98
N SER A 738 1.19 6.38 11.46
CA SER A 738 1.64 6.58 12.84
C SER A 738 2.06 8.02 13.09
N GLY A 739 2.26 8.38 14.36
CA GLY A 739 2.93 9.60 14.76
C GLY A 739 4.44 9.56 14.55
N SER A 740 5.13 10.63 14.92
CA SER A 740 6.58 10.79 14.73
C SER A 740 7.36 9.72 15.48
N THR A 741 8.35 9.11 14.83
CA THR A 741 9.10 8.00 15.41
C THR A 741 10.47 7.86 14.76
N LYS A 742 11.39 7.21 15.48
CA LYS A 742 12.54 6.55 14.88
C LYS A 742 12.03 5.38 14.01
N LEU A 743 12.65 5.20 12.85
CA LEU A 743 12.39 4.09 11.95
C LEU A 743 13.35 2.95 12.27
N ASP A 744 12.83 1.72 12.35
CA ASP A 744 13.66 0.53 12.37
C ASP A 744 14.07 0.21 10.92
N VAL A 745 15.37 0.31 10.63
CA VAL A 745 15.94 0.06 9.30
C VAL A 745 16.87 -1.15 9.41
N GLU A 746 16.27 -2.32 9.62
CA GLU A 746 16.91 -3.64 9.48
C GLU A 746 16.50 -4.30 8.17
#